data_AF-A0A6C0BY61-F1
#
_entry.id   AF-A0A6C0BY61-F1
#
_cell.length_a   1.000
_cell.length_b   1.000
_cell.length_c   1.000
_cell.angle_alpha   90.00
_cell.angle_beta   90.00
_cell.angle_gamma   90.00
#
_symmetry.space_group_name_H-M   'P 1'
#
loop_
_entity.id
_entity.type
_entity.pdbx_description
1 polymer ?
#
loop_
_entity_poly.entity_id
_entity_poly.type
_entity_poly.pdbx_seq_one_letter_code
_entity_poly.pdbx_strand_id
1 'polypeptide(L)'
;MEAAAESKSKLSNEELLNRYINTYLKSENIGDELEVRFGTKHWNPITQINFDNVIQKFKSLGFDVDNMNGSYHLNIQNEYTDANTGRARLSNIRTEIYNIHNIQQYCKTNNFNFNEPPDHISFTQKNYKVESENRLMPIDYNDFQFRVNYKVEKKLKSRFAIIQNMLQSWNSNKKTFRLIKRFTLTHDRYPLKVDCSIIKSSKKYPRSNRFIPEYRIESSGVFDNNETYEVEIELMKNHRNFPSMEKTITEQTKIMIFYLKKTIKQVLSALQNSNFPISYTEQEGILKDYMRILYKNKVPERRINSRDFIGPSSISLELENIRANMSDMSVSNIRNHYTVTDKADGMRKLLYIHKSGKCYLIDVNMNVQFSGNLCDSPEYFETIIDGEHILHDKAGKFINLFAAFDIYYIKKEDMRHHPFYKVEVEGGGESKTGQGNFNGKKRYRLEELSKTITDMSILPFIGKAPPMKINRKSFKYGLNNDIFKKCNEILKKHNEGLFEYEIDGLIFTPCDKGVGSNKIGEILAPKKKTWTASMKWKPPEFNTIDFLVTTKKIETGEDFIGTLFEDGSNFKSSSQVTQYKTLVLRVGFDENNPLHGYLNPCEDVIQGRNPSPNDEKNGGYKPVPFYPTEPSMNYPAYLCNIILEKTGGITHLLTEDKKQRFEDGMIVEFRFDKEADKYWQWKPIRVRYKKTAEFRAGGRNYGNAYHVAQSVWRSIHNPVTENIISTGYGIPDSVSIEDKYYDRKGAVSLTKSLRNFHNLYIKRKLIEGCSKRGDILIDQSVGKAGDLPKWIGSKLSFVFGLDIARDNIENRIDGACARYLNYKKRYSMMPDALFVRANSGLNIRSGDACFTDKGRLITRAVFGEGSKDETILGGGVYKQFAKGKDGFDIVSNQFSIHYFFENKLKLNNFLRNVSECCKLGGYFIGTSYDGKKLFQNLESKEVGESVKIIEQERKLWEITKRYDNVRLMDDETCLGYTIDVYQETINKTFSEYLVNYDYLVRILENYGFVPISKDEAREMNMPNSIGNFSEMFSKMEDDIRSGFIRRGNIKDALKMKAYEKKISFLNNYFIFKKVRDVNAREIAAALIGSQREADEPELPEIDEGKQALKKIERPKARKIKKKMKLFTISKPEEESSDKQEESKQKNPKKIKMKLTLKKEDSAGESKKSDEDKPKKRKRGRPRKIKLSEK
;
A
#
# COMPACT_ATOMS: atom_id res chain seq x y z
N MET A 1 36.61 -44.36 -32.23
CA MET A 1 35.65 -45.32 -32.83
C MET A 1 34.62 -45.69 -31.77
N GLU A 2 33.64 -44.83 -31.48
CA GLU A 2 32.65 -45.05 -30.39
C GLU A 2 31.20 -44.71 -30.80
N ALA A 3 30.93 -44.56 -32.11
CA ALA A 3 29.61 -44.21 -32.64
C ALA A 3 28.80 -45.42 -33.16
N ALA A 4 29.20 -46.64 -32.80
CA ALA A 4 28.72 -47.89 -33.40
C ALA A 4 28.40 -49.00 -32.38
N ALA A 5 27.98 -48.62 -31.17
CA ALA A 5 27.55 -49.55 -30.13
C ALA A 5 26.22 -49.11 -29.49
N GLU A 6 25.43 -50.10 -29.07
CA GLU A 6 24.17 -49.95 -28.30
C GLU A 6 22.98 -49.22 -28.99
N SER A 7 22.51 -49.77 -30.11
CA SER A 7 21.07 -49.70 -30.46
C SER A 7 20.20 -50.62 -29.57
N LYS A 8 20.49 -50.69 -28.26
CA LYS A 8 19.63 -51.39 -27.29
C LYS A 8 18.30 -50.61 -27.20
N SER A 9 17.18 -51.32 -27.28
CA SER A 9 15.86 -50.70 -27.11
C SER A 9 15.79 -50.02 -25.74
N LYS A 10 15.57 -48.71 -25.76
CA LYS A 10 15.63 -47.88 -24.55
C LYS A 10 14.33 -48.03 -23.78
N LEU A 11 14.31 -49.02 -22.87
CA LEU A 11 13.18 -49.36 -22.00
C LEU A 11 12.43 -48.12 -21.53
N SER A 12 11.11 -48.12 -21.72
CA SER A 12 10.24 -47.03 -21.30
C SER A 12 10.28 -46.85 -19.78
N ASN A 13 9.89 -45.65 -19.31
CA ASN A 13 9.78 -45.39 -17.87
C ASN A 13 8.85 -46.39 -17.16
N GLU A 14 7.85 -46.95 -17.84
CA GLU A 14 6.94 -47.95 -17.28
C GLU A 14 7.60 -49.34 -17.17
N GLU A 15 8.33 -49.79 -18.18
CA GLU A 15 9.11 -51.04 -18.10
C GLU A 15 10.23 -50.95 -17.04
N LEU A 16 10.89 -49.78 -16.94
CA LEU A 16 11.87 -49.50 -15.90
C LEU A 16 11.23 -49.51 -14.50
N LEU A 17 10.04 -48.94 -14.32
CA LEU A 17 9.33 -48.98 -13.03
C LEU A 17 8.92 -50.41 -12.65
N ASN A 18 8.44 -51.20 -13.60
CA ASN A 18 8.15 -52.63 -13.40
C ASN A 18 9.41 -53.39 -12.98
N ARG A 19 10.54 -53.18 -13.68
CA ARG A 19 11.84 -53.76 -13.32
C ARG A 19 12.25 -53.37 -11.89
N TYR A 20 12.19 -52.09 -11.52
CA TYR A 20 12.69 -51.61 -10.23
C TYR A 20 11.85 -52.15 -9.06
N ILE A 21 10.53 -52.29 -9.25
CA ILE A 21 9.64 -52.90 -8.25
C ILE A 21 9.84 -54.43 -8.17
N ASN A 22 10.01 -55.13 -9.30
CA ASN A 22 10.41 -56.55 -9.30
C ASN A 22 11.73 -56.77 -8.53
N THR A 23 12.75 -55.94 -8.76
CA THR A 23 14.07 -55.99 -8.10
C THR A 23 14.02 -55.54 -6.63
N TYR A 24 12.98 -54.79 -6.22
CA TYR A 24 12.73 -54.44 -4.82
C TYR A 24 12.05 -55.57 -4.05
N LEU A 25 11.03 -56.19 -4.65
CA LEU A 25 10.28 -57.32 -4.10
C LEU A 25 11.15 -58.59 -3.99
N LYS A 26 12.03 -58.84 -4.97
CA LYS A 26 12.96 -60.00 -4.96
C LYS A 26 14.13 -59.89 -3.97
N SER A 27 14.35 -58.74 -3.33
CA SER A 27 15.59 -58.53 -2.55
C SER A 27 15.33 -58.55 -1.05
N GLU A 28 15.99 -59.46 -0.36
CA GLU A 28 15.91 -59.64 1.10
C GLU A 28 16.60 -58.51 1.90
N ASN A 29 17.31 -57.61 1.22
CA ASN A 29 18.01 -56.52 1.89
C ASN A 29 17.03 -55.56 2.58
N ILE A 30 17.11 -55.50 3.91
CA ILE A 30 16.34 -54.59 4.76
C ILE A 30 16.73 -53.12 4.50
N GLY A 31 17.97 -52.85 4.07
CA GLY A 31 18.45 -51.51 3.74
C GLY A 31 18.03 -50.98 2.36
N ASP A 32 17.11 -51.62 1.65
CA ASP A 32 16.64 -51.14 0.35
C ASP A 32 15.63 -50.00 0.47
N GLU A 33 15.95 -48.86 -0.17
CA GLU A 33 15.11 -47.65 -0.22
C GLU A 33 14.62 -47.46 -1.67
N LEU A 34 13.34 -47.73 -1.93
CA LEU A 34 12.66 -47.34 -3.19
C LEU A 34 11.71 -46.18 -2.90
N GLU A 35 12.09 -44.99 -3.38
CA GLU A 35 11.41 -43.73 -3.09
C GLU A 35 10.95 -42.99 -4.36
N VAL A 36 9.87 -42.23 -4.25
CA VAL A 36 9.37 -41.30 -5.27
C VAL A 36 9.38 -39.88 -4.71
N ARG A 37 10.26 -39.03 -5.25
CA ARG A 37 10.47 -37.64 -4.78
C ARG A 37 9.81 -36.65 -5.74
N PHE A 38 9.09 -35.67 -5.19
CA PHE A 38 8.40 -34.61 -5.95
C PHE A 38 9.18 -33.28 -5.92
N GLY A 39 8.87 -32.37 -6.84
CA GLY A 39 9.46 -31.02 -6.87
C GLY A 39 10.94 -31.00 -7.26
N THR A 40 11.39 -31.99 -8.04
CA THR A 40 12.82 -32.22 -8.33
C THR A 40 13.46 -31.17 -9.26
N LYS A 41 12.66 -30.26 -9.82
CA LYS A 41 13.11 -29.19 -10.72
C LYS A 41 13.24 -27.87 -9.94
N HIS A 42 14.46 -27.35 -9.87
CA HIS A 42 14.79 -26.12 -9.10
C HIS A 42 13.99 -24.86 -9.50
N TRP A 43 13.39 -24.84 -10.69
CA TRP A 43 12.60 -23.71 -11.21
C TRP A 43 11.10 -23.80 -10.88
N ASN A 44 10.64 -24.90 -10.28
CA ASN A 44 9.28 -25.11 -9.78
C ASN A 44 9.29 -25.85 -8.43
N PRO A 45 9.83 -25.24 -7.35
CA PRO A 45 9.87 -25.85 -6.03
C PRO A 45 8.46 -25.98 -5.42
N ILE A 46 8.27 -26.96 -4.55
CA ILE A 46 7.05 -27.07 -3.74
C ILE A 46 6.97 -25.86 -2.80
N THR A 47 5.82 -25.18 -2.80
CA THR A 47 5.53 -24.07 -1.88
C THR A 47 4.93 -24.58 -0.58
N GLN A 48 4.99 -23.79 0.49
CA GLN A 48 4.31 -24.10 1.77
C GLN A 48 2.82 -24.45 1.56
N ILE A 49 2.10 -23.69 0.72
CA ILE A 49 0.68 -23.97 0.43
C ILE A 49 0.50 -25.32 -0.25
N ASN A 50 1.36 -25.66 -1.22
CA ASN A 50 1.30 -26.95 -1.90
C ASN A 50 1.65 -28.11 -0.94
N PHE A 51 2.53 -27.88 0.03
CA PHE A 51 2.91 -28.83 1.07
C PHE A 51 1.78 -29.05 2.08
N ASP A 52 1.17 -27.97 2.58
CA ASP A 52 0.02 -28.02 3.50
C ASP A 52 -1.18 -28.70 2.82
N ASN A 53 -1.43 -28.42 1.53
CA ASN A 53 -2.44 -29.10 0.71
C ASN A 53 -2.20 -30.62 0.63
N VAL A 54 -0.93 -31.08 0.54
CA VAL A 54 -0.61 -32.52 0.52
C VAL A 54 -0.98 -33.15 1.86
N ILE A 55 -0.55 -32.57 2.98
CA ILE A 55 -0.87 -33.08 4.32
C ILE A 55 -2.39 -33.10 4.55
N GLN A 56 -3.11 -32.04 4.17
CA GLN A 56 -4.58 -31.99 4.26
C GLN A 56 -5.25 -33.05 3.39
N LYS A 57 -4.77 -33.26 2.15
CA LYS A 57 -5.35 -34.26 1.23
C LYS A 57 -5.17 -35.67 1.76
N PHE A 58 -4.01 -36.01 2.32
CA PHE A 58 -3.76 -37.34 2.90
C PHE A 58 -4.57 -37.55 4.18
N LYS A 59 -4.67 -36.55 5.08
CA LYS A 59 -5.59 -36.61 6.23
C LYS A 59 -7.05 -36.82 5.80
N SER A 60 -7.54 -36.12 4.77
CA SER A 60 -8.90 -36.32 4.23
C SER A 60 -9.14 -37.69 3.58
N LEU A 61 -8.10 -38.50 3.42
CA LEU A 61 -8.13 -39.84 2.85
C LEU A 61 -7.88 -40.94 3.90
N GLY A 62 -7.87 -40.60 5.19
CA GLY A 62 -7.66 -41.57 6.28
C GLY A 62 -6.21 -42.00 6.47
N PHE A 63 -5.25 -41.11 6.20
CA PHE A 63 -3.86 -41.30 6.60
C PHE A 63 -3.61 -40.64 7.95
N ASP A 64 -3.03 -41.43 8.86
CA ASP A 64 -2.57 -40.99 10.17
C ASP A 64 -1.22 -40.27 10.07
N VAL A 65 -0.84 -39.56 11.14
CA VAL A 65 0.41 -38.80 11.22
C VAL A 65 1.14 -39.16 12.51
N ASP A 66 2.26 -39.89 12.39
CA ASP A 66 3.02 -40.48 13.49
C ASP A 66 3.37 -39.48 14.61
N ASN A 67 3.56 -38.20 14.26
CA ASN A 67 3.77 -37.12 15.21
C ASN A 67 3.22 -35.79 14.65
N MET A 68 2.14 -35.28 15.27
CA MET A 68 1.51 -34.01 14.84
C MET A 68 2.42 -32.78 14.97
N ASN A 69 3.40 -32.81 15.90
CA ASN A 69 4.39 -31.75 16.05
C ASN A 69 5.56 -31.86 15.07
N GLY A 70 5.69 -32.98 14.35
CA GLY A 70 6.76 -33.30 13.41
C GLY A 70 8.07 -33.75 14.08
N SER A 71 8.75 -34.72 13.48
CA SER A 71 10.05 -35.22 13.95
C SER A 71 11.20 -34.35 13.43
N TYR A 72 12.11 -33.97 14.33
CA TYR A 72 13.29 -33.16 13.99
C TYR A 72 14.54 -34.02 13.89
N HIS A 73 15.29 -33.86 12.80
CA HIS A 73 16.63 -34.44 12.63
C HIS A 73 17.58 -33.48 11.90
N LEU A 74 18.86 -33.49 12.25
CA LEU A 74 19.93 -32.74 11.60
C LEU A 74 20.84 -33.69 10.85
N ASN A 75 20.94 -33.50 9.54
CA ASN A 75 21.78 -34.29 8.66
C ASN A 75 23.05 -33.51 8.30
N ILE A 76 24.19 -34.14 8.52
CA ILE A 76 25.53 -33.59 8.30
C ILE A 76 26.27 -34.49 7.30
N GLN A 77 26.87 -33.90 6.27
CA GLN A 77 27.77 -34.60 5.35
C GLN A 77 29.12 -33.89 5.32
N ASN A 78 30.19 -34.66 5.54
CA ASN A 78 31.55 -34.13 5.59
C ASN A 78 32.19 -34.15 4.19
N GLU A 79 33.03 -33.16 3.93
CA GLU A 79 33.94 -33.13 2.78
C GLU A 79 35.19 -33.98 3.08
N TYR A 80 35.70 -34.68 2.07
CA TYR A 80 36.94 -35.46 2.13
C TYR A 80 37.75 -35.26 0.85
N THR A 81 39.07 -35.43 0.92
CA THR A 81 39.93 -35.41 -0.27
C THR A 81 39.92 -36.77 -0.95
N ASP A 82 39.49 -36.82 -2.21
CA ASP A 82 39.49 -38.01 -3.03
C ASP A 82 40.93 -38.37 -3.44
N ALA A 83 41.49 -39.42 -2.82
CA ALA A 83 42.91 -39.79 -2.97
C ALA A 83 43.34 -40.04 -4.42
N ASN A 84 42.42 -40.50 -5.29
CA ASN A 84 42.70 -40.80 -6.69
C ASN A 84 42.67 -39.56 -7.60
N THR A 85 42.10 -38.43 -7.15
CA THR A 85 41.94 -37.22 -7.97
C THR A 85 42.40 -35.92 -7.29
N GLY A 86 42.87 -35.98 -6.04
CA GLY A 86 43.32 -34.82 -5.26
C GLY A 86 42.23 -33.78 -4.95
N ARG A 87 40.97 -34.06 -5.30
CA ARG A 87 39.86 -33.11 -5.23
C ARG A 87 38.99 -33.34 -4.01
N ALA A 88 38.61 -32.27 -3.35
CA ALA A 88 37.59 -32.30 -2.30
C ALA A 88 36.23 -32.76 -2.87
N ARG A 89 35.57 -33.69 -2.17
CA ARG A 89 34.26 -34.26 -2.50
C ARG A 89 33.43 -34.44 -1.23
N LEU A 90 32.10 -34.34 -1.33
CA LEU A 90 31.21 -34.68 -0.23
C LEU A 90 31.08 -36.20 -0.08
N SER A 91 31.10 -36.68 1.17
CA SER A 91 30.96 -38.11 1.49
C SER A 91 29.55 -38.65 1.18
N ASN A 92 29.48 -39.93 0.81
CA ASN A 92 28.23 -40.70 0.74
C ASN A 92 27.75 -41.18 2.13
N ILE A 93 28.57 -40.99 3.17
CA ILE A 93 28.21 -41.15 4.57
C ILE A 93 27.58 -39.86 5.07
N ARG A 94 26.47 -40.00 5.78
CA ARG A 94 25.76 -38.93 6.47
C ARG A 94 25.72 -39.25 7.96
N THR A 95 25.97 -38.23 8.77
CA THR A 95 25.73 -38.26 10.23
C THR A 95 24.36 -37.66 10.50
N GLU A 96 23.50 -38.35 11.23
CA GLU A 96 22.09 -38.02 11.45
C GLU A 96 21.81 -37.91 12.95
N ILE A 97 21.50 -36.70 13.42
CA ILE A 97 21.26 -36.39 14.85
C ILE A 97 19.75 -36.19 15.04
N TYR A 98 19.11 -37.03 15.86
CA TYR A 98 17.65 -37.00 16.08
C TYR A 98 17.26 -36.24 17.36
N ASN A 99 16.02 -35.71 17.38
CA ASN A 99 15.41 -34.89 18.44
C ASN A 99 15.98 -33.46 18.53
N ILE A 100 15.07 -32.47 18.61
CA ILE A 100 15.39 -31.04 18.69
C ILE A 100 16.32 -30.69 19.87
N HIS A 101 16.21 -31.39 21.01
CA HIS A 101 17.09 -31.16 22.16
C HIS A 101 18.55 -31.50 21.82
N ASN A 102 18.80 -32.67 21.24
CA ASN A 102 20.15 -33.13 20.90
C ASN A 102 20.77 -32.25 19.81
N ILE A 103 19.95 -31.83 18.83
CA ILE A 103 20.34 -30.85 17.81
C ILE A 103 20.75 -29.53 18.47
N GLN A 104 19.99 -29.02 19.46
CA GLN A 104 20.34 -27.81 20.19
C GLN A 104 21.66 -27.95 20.98
N GLN A 105 21.95 -29.12 21.56
CA GLN A 105 23.25 -29.35 22.22
C GLN A 105 24.40 -29.33 21.20
N TYR A 106 24.25 -30.04 20.07
CA TYR A 106 25.24 -29.98 18.97
C TYR A 106 25.44 -28.55 18.44
N CYS A 107 24.38 -27.73 18.37
CA CYS A 107 24.50 -26.34 17.90
C CYS A 107 25.32 -25.44 18.84
N LYS A 108 25.43 -25.77 20.14
CA LYS A 108 26.27 -25.01 21.09
C LYS A 108 27.76 -25.32 20.92
N THR A 109 28.09 -26.56 20.55
CA THR A 109 29.46 -27.12 20.59
C THR A 109 30.08 -27.36 19.21
N ASN A 110 29.25 -27.54 18.18
CA ASN A 110 29.60 -28.16 16.89
C ASN A 110 30.22 -29.57 17.00
N ASN A 111 30.07 -30.21 18.16
CA ASN A 111 30.89 -31.35 18.58
C ASN A 111 30.12 -32.31 19.51
N PHE A 112 30.52 -33.58 19.53
CA PHE A 112 30.01 -34.66 20.38
C PHE A 112 31.16 -35.60 20.74
N ASN A 113 30.95 -36.58 21.63
CA ASN A 113 32.00 -37.54 21.96
C ASN A 113 32.36 -38.39 20.71
N PHE A 114 33.56 -38.22 20.16
CA PHE A 114 34.01 -38.96 18.97
C PHE A 114 34.42 -40.40 19.27
N ASN A 115 34.94 -40.67 20.47
CA ASN A 115 35.38 -42.00 20.87
C ASN A 115 34.18 -42.92 21.12
N GLU A 116 33.14 -42.36 21.74
CA GLU A 116 31.87 -43.02 22.00
C GLU A 116 30.69 -42.12 21.56
N PRO A 117 30.32 -42.15 20.26
CA PRO A 117 29.21 -41.36 19.72
C PRO A 117 27.88 -41.73 20.40
N PRO A 118 27.12 -40.77 20.95
CA PRO A 118 25.84 -41.04 21.62
C PRO A 118 24.80 -41.74 20.73
N ASP A 119 23.96 -42.60 21.33
CA ASP A 119 22.96 -43.42 20.63
C ASP A 119 21.98 -42.65 19.73
N HIS A 120 21.78 -41.37 19.99
CA HIS A 120 20.94 -40.49 19.17
C HIS A 120 21.60 -40.00 17.87
N ILE A 121 22.82 -40.47 17.56
CA ILE A 121 23.58 -40.17 16.36
C ILE A 121 23.74 -41.44 15.50
N SER A 122 23.16 -41.44 14.29
CA SER A 122 23.32 -42.52 13.30
C SER A 122 24.34 -42.14 12.23
N PHE A 123 25.13 -43.10 11.78
CA PHE A 123 25.98 -42.98 10.58
C PHE A 123 25.40 -43.81 9.45
N THR A 124 24.80 -43.16 8.45
CA THR A 124 24.06 -43.81 7.37
C THR A 124 24.77 -43.56 6.03
N GLN A 125 25.24 -44.62 5.37
CA GLN A 125 25.82 -44.54 4.03
C GLN A 125 24.74 -44.83 2.98
N LYS A 126 24.55 -43.93 2.00
CA LYS A 126 23.62 -44.15 0.88
C LYS A 126 24.36 -44.42 -0.42
N ASN A 127 24.01 -45.51 -1.10
CA ASN A 127 24.50 -45.86 -2.44
C ASN A 127 23.32 -46.12 -3.40
N TYR A 128 23.55 -46.08 -4.71
CA TYR A 128 22.57 -46.59 -5.68
C TYR A 128 22.50 -48.13 -5.60
N LYS A 129 21.31 -48.71 -5.82
CA LYS A 129 21.19 -50.17 -5.98
C LYS A 129 21.98 -50.60 -7.23
N VAL A 130 22.62 -51.77 -7.14
CA VAL A 130 23.31 -52.41 -8.27
C VAL A 130 22.56 -53.69 -8.61
N GLU A 131 22.37 -53.95 -9.91
CA GLU A 131 21.77 -55.15 -10.46
C GLU A 131 22.59 -55.59 -11.68
N SER A 132 23.11 -56.82 -11.67
CA SER A 132 24.01 -57.35 -12.71
C SER A 132 25.11 -56.36 -13.08
N GLU A 133 25.91 -55.98 -12.08
CA GLU A 133 27.01 -54.99 -12.11
C GLU A 133 26.62 -53.54 -12.48
N ASN A 134 25.42 -53.31 -12.98
CA ASN A 134 24.93 -52.01 -13.44
C ASN A 134 24.22 -51.25 -12.31
N ARG A 135 24.47 -49.93 -12.21
CA ARG A 135 23.79 -49.07 -11.23
C ARG A 135 22.38 -48.71 -11.70
N LEU A 136 21.40 -48.91 -10.84
CA LEU A 136 20.02 -48.50 -11.08
C LEU A 136 19.89 -46.97 -10.95
N MET A 137 20.01 -46.29 -12.09
CA MET A 137 19.92 -44.83 -12.21
C MET A 137 18.47 -44.32 -12.03
N PRO A 138 18.26 -43.10 -11.50
CA PRO A 138 16.91 -42.61 -11.26
C PRO A 138 16.02 -42.49 -12.51
N ILE A 139 14.74 -42.85 -12.36
CA ILE A 139 13.72 -42.71 -13.41
C ILE A 139 13.08 -41.32 -13.27
N ASP A 140 13.34 -40.41 -14.22
CA ASP A 140 12.78 -39.06 -14.24
C ASP A 140 11.45 -39.00 -15.05
N TYR A 141 10.35 -38.68 -14.38
CA TYR A 141 9.05 -38.39 -15.01
C TYR A 141 8.91 -36.87 -15.19
N ASN A 142 9.60 -36.33 -16.20
CA ASN A 142 9.72 -34.89 -16.42
C ASN A 142 8.36 -34.16 -16.51
N ASP A 143 7.39 -34.76 -17.22
CA ASP A 143 6.03 -34.22 -17.41
C ASP A 143 5.22 -34.02 -16.12
N PHE A 144 5.55 -34.75 -15.06
CA PHE A 144 4.91 -34.67 -13.74
C PHE A 144 5.88 -34.25 -12.61
N GLN A 145 7.12 -33.91 -12.97
CA GLN A 145 8.18 -33.39 -12.08
C GLN A 145 8.45 -34.23 -10.81
N PHE A 146 8.33 -35.56 -10.93
CA PHE A 146 8.75 -36.51 -9.92
C PHE A 146 9.86 -37.44 -10.43
N ARG A 147 10.58 -38.06 -9.51
CA ARG A 147 11.69 -38.98 -9.77
C ARG A 147 11.56 -40.22 -8.89
N VAL A 148 11.77 -41.40 -9.46
CA VAL A 148 11.92 -42.65 -8.70
C VAL A 148 13.42 -42.91 -8.49
N ASN A 149 13.86 -43.12 -7.25
CA ASN A 149 15.22 -43.57 -6.94
C ASN A 149 15.16 -44.95 -6.27
N TYR A 150 16.09 -45.85 -6.62
CA TYR A 150 16.35 -47.08 -5.88
C TYR A 150 17.77 -47.00 -5.30
N LYS A 151 17.86 -46.97 -3.98
CA LYS A 151 19.09 -46.88 -3.20
C LYS A 151 19.22 -48.05 -2.23
N VAL A 152 20.42 -48.17 -1.67
CA VAL A 152 20.70 -48.97 -0.48
C VAL A 152 21.23 -48.03 0.60
N GLU A 153 20.55 -48.00 1.74
CA GLU A 153 21.08 -47.51 3.01
C GLU A 153 21.90 -48.61 3.69
N LYS A 154 23.06 -48.25 4.22
CA LYS A 154 23.83 -49.09 5.14
C LYS A 154 24.16 -48.30 6.39
N LYS A 155 23.58 -48.68 7.53
CA LYS A 155 23.98 -48.15 8.83
C LYS A 155 25.38 -48.66 9.16
N LEU A 156 26.28 -47.73 9.48
CA LEU A 156 27.68 -47.97 9.80
C LEU A 156 27.88 -47.86 11.31
N LYS A 157 28.58 -48.81 11.93
CA LYS A 157 28.93 -48.72 13.36
C LYS A 157 30.10 -47.76 13.54
N SER A 158 30.09 -46.99 14.62
CA SER A 158 31.16 -46.03 15.00
C SER A 158 32.57 -46.61 14.89
N ARG A 159 32.74 -47.88 15.26
CA ARG A 159 34.00 -48.65 15.21
C ARG A 159 34.55 -48.97 13.81
N PHE A 160 33.85 -48.65 12.72
CA PHE A 160 34.39 -48.86 11.36
C PHE A 160 35.44 -47.79 11.04
N ALA A 161 36.59 -48.20 10.47
CA ALA A 161 37.72 -47.31 10.20
C ALA A 161 37.35 -46.06 9.38
N ILE A 162 36.44 -46.18 8.40
CA ILE A 162 35.97 -45.05 7.60
C ILE A 162 35.17 -44.01 8.41
N ILE A 163 34.52 -44.43 9.51
CA ILE A 163 33.86 -43.53 10.47
C ILE A 163 34.89 -42.95 11.43
N GLN A 164 35.81 -43.76 11.97
CA GLN A 164 36.88 -43.27 12.85
C GLN A 164 37.72 -42.18 12.18
N ASN A 165 38.14 -42.37 10.93
CA ASN A 165 38.89 -41.36 10.17
C ASN A 165 38.05 -40.08 9.93
N MET A 166 36.74 -40.20 9.73
CA MET A 166 35.82 -39.06 9.58
C MET A 166 35.60 -38.30 10.89
N LEU A 167 35.65 -38.99 12.03
CA LEU A 167 35.50 -38.40 13.37
C LEU A 167 36.79 -37.73 13.84
N GLN A 168 37.95 -38.37 13.66
CA GLN A 168 39.27 -37.76 13.91
C GLN A 168 39.46 -36.46 13.12
N SER A 169 39.00 -36.43 11.86
CA SER A 169 39.04 -35.25 11.00
C SER A 169 37.77 -34.38 11.06
N TRP A 170 36.88 -34.59 12.04
CA TRP A 170 35.60 -33.86 12.12
C TRP A 170 35.78 -32.35 12.19
N ASN A 171 36.65 -31.86 13.07
CA ASN A 171 36.84 -30.43 13.26
C ASN A 171 37.66 -29.78 12.11
N SER A 172 38.54 -30.53 11.46
CA SER A 172 39.36 -30.07 10.33
C SER A 172 38.63 -30.07 8.98
N ASN A 173 37.54 -30.83 8.85
CA ASN A 173 36.83 -30.97 7.58
C ASN A 173 35.62 -30.04 7.49
N LYS A 174 35.38 -29.50 6.31
CA LYS A 174 34.17 -28.75 5.99
C LYS A 174 32.97 -29.69 5.87
N LYS A 175 31.77 -29.17 6.12
CA LYS A 175 30.54 -29.92 6.25
C LYS A 175 29.39 -29.18 5.58
N THR A 176 28.42 -29.91 5.08
CA THR A 176 27.13 -29.35 4.65
C THR A 176 26.03 -29.85 5.58
N PHE A 177 25.19 -28.93 6.05
CA PHE A 177 24.20 -29.15 7.09
C PHE A 177 22.78 -29.03 6.52
N ARG A 178 21.87 -29.88 7.02
CA ARG A 178 20.47 -29.92 6.61
C ARG A 178 19.59 -30.26 7.80
N LEU A 179 18.97 -29.23 8.40
CA LEU A 179 17.95 -29.38 9.44
C LEU A 179 16.62 -29.75 8.78
N ILE A 180 15.99 -30.82 9.24
CA ILE A 180 14.77 -31.37 8.66
C ILE A 180 13.72 -31.52 9.76
N LYS A 181 12.52 -31.00 9.49
CA LYS A 181 11.30 -31.32 10.22
C LYS A 181 10.40 -32.18 9.32
N ARG A 182 10.16 -33.42 9.71
CA ARG A 182 9.42 -34.41 8.91
C ARG A 182 8.07 -34.72 9.56
N PHE A 183 7.02 -34.76 8.74
CA PHE A 183 5.73 -35.34 9.05
C PHE A 183 5.61 -36.60 8.21
N THR A 184 5.69 -37.76 8.85
CA THR A 184 5.45 -39.06 8.21
C THR A 184 3.96 -39.35 8.27
N LEU A 185 3.38 -39.71 7.13
CA LEU A 185 1.98 -40.11 7.01
C LEU A 185 1.89 -41.58 6.57
N THR A 186 1.11 -42.36 7.28
CA THR A 186 0.91 -43.80 7.07
C THR A 186 -0.59 -44.11 6.94
N HIS A 187 -0.94 -45.25 6.34
CA HIS A 187 -2.33 -45.72 6.34
C HIS A 187 -2.37 -47.24 6.27
N ASP A 188 -3.03 -47.82 7.28
CA ASP A 188 -3.55 -49.18 7.46
C ASP A 188 -3.83 -50.09 6.22
N ARG A 189 -4.05 -49.52 5.02
CA ARG A 189 -4.36 -50.23 3.76
C ARG A 189 -3.34 -50.02 2.63
N TYR A 190 -2.33 -49.16 2.81
CA TYR A 190 -1.35 -48.80 1.79
C TYR A 190 0.05 -49.20 2.26
N PRO A 191 0.77 -50.10 1.57
CA PRO A 191 2.16 -50.48 1.88
C PRO A 191 3.20 -49.39 1.50
N LEU A 192 2.87 -48.13 1.83
CA LEU A 192 3.56 -46.91 1.46
C LEU A 192 3.45 -45.90 2.60
N LYS A 193 4.56 -45.24 2.96
CA LYS A 193 4.52 -44.01 3.77
C LYS A 193 4.74 -42.79 2.88
N VAL A 194 4.24 -41.63 3.32
CA VAL A 194 4.44 -40.34 2.66
C VAL A 194 5.15 -39.40 3.62
N ASP A 195 6.42 -39.09 3.34
CA ASP A 195 7.28 -38.24 4.16
C ASP A 195 7.25 -36.79 3.65
N CYS A 196 6.53 -35.93 4.37
CA CYS A 196 6.45 -34.50 4.09
C CYS A 196 7.50 -33.76 4.94
N SER A 197 8.56 -33.26 4.30
CA SER A 197 9.71 -32.63 4.97
C SER A 197 9.80 -31.12 4.73
N ILE A 198 9.85 -30.34 5.81
CA ILE A 198 10.29 -28.93 5.80
C ILE A 198 11.80 -28.91 6.11
N ILE A 199 12.58 -28.21 5.28
CA ILE A 199 14.04 -28.29 5.28
C ILE A 199 14.65 -26.90 5.35
N LYS A 200 15.58 -26.71 6.30
CA LYS A 200 16.57 -25.63 6.28
C LYS A 200 17.94 -26.23 5.99
N SER A 201 18.76 -25.56 5.18
CA SER A 201 20.02 -26.14 4.67
C SER A 201 21.09 -25.08 4.43
N SER A 202 22.35 -25.50 4.36
CA SER A 202 23.48 -24.58 4.16
C SER A 202 23.36 -23.74 2.89
N LYS A 203 24.06 -22.59 2.86
CA LYS A 203 24.15 -21.70 1.69
C LYS A 203 24.56 -22.47 0.43
N LYS A 204 24.15 -21.97 -0.75
CA LYS A 204 24.40 -22.61 -2.06
C LYS A 204 25.10 -21.68 -3.03
N TYR A 205 25.92 -22.25 -3.91
CA TYR A 205 26.53 -21.53 -5.02
C TYR A 205 25.46 -21.10 -6.05
N PRO A 206 25.32 -19.79 -6.37
CA PRO A 206 24.21 -19.28 -7.20
C PRO A 206 24.08 -19.89 -8.60
N ARG A 207 25.17 -20.37 -9.20
CA ARG A 207 25.18 -20.93 -10.57
C ARG A 207 25.12 -22.46 -10.64
N SER A 208 25.35 -23.19 -9.54
CA SER A 208 25.47 -24.66 -9.57
C SER A 208 24.50 -25.40 -8.64
N ASN A 209 23.74 -24.68 -7.78
CA ASN A 209 22.81 -25.25 -6.80
C ASN A 209 23.45 -26.25 -5.81
N ARG A 210 24.79 -26.38 -5.82
CA ARG A 210 25.57 -27.14 -4.84
C ARG A 210 25.64 -26.36 -3.54
N PHE A 211 25.60 -27.07 -2.42
CA PHE A 211 25.88 -26.51 -1.10
C PHE A 211 27.32 -26.01 -1.01
N ILE A 212 27.53 -24.98 -0.18
CA ILE A 212 28.82 -24.46 0.21
C ILE A 212 29.24 -25.18 1.51
N PRO A 213 30.31 -25.99 1.51
CA PRO A 213 30.79 -26.65 2.73
C PRO A 213 31.44 -25.65 3.69
N GLU A 214 31.12 -25.74 4.97
CA GLU A 214 31.55 -24.84 6.04
C GLU A 214 32.02 -25.64 7.27
N TYR A 215 32.94 -25.10 8.06
CA TYR A 215 33.51 -25.83 9.20
C TYR A 215 32.50 -26.05 10.33
N ARG A 216 31.65 -25.04 10.57
CA ARG A 216 30.67 -24.96 11.67
C ARG A 216 29.27 -24.70 11.13
N ILE A 217 28.25 -24.95 11.96
CA ILE A 217 26.85 -24.82 11.57
C ILE A 217 26.40 -23.37 11.44
N GLU A 218 26.98 -22.43 12.20
CA GLU A 218 26.55 -21.02 12.18
C GLU A 218 26.99 -20.33 10.88
N SER A 219 28.26 -20.45 10.48
CA SER A 219 28.76 -19.86 9.21
C SER A 219 28.00 -20.40 7.99
N SER A 220 27.57 -21.67 8.05
CA SER A 220 26.80 -22.33 6.99
C SER A 220 25.44 -21.69 6.67
N GLY A 221 24.88 -20.88 7.59
CA GLY A 221 23.64 -20.13 7.41
C GLY A 221 22.38 -20.98 7.33
N VAL A 222 22.38 -22.21 7.88
CA VAL A 222 21.18 -23.07 7.93
C VAL A 222 19.97 -22.33 8.47
N PHE A 223 20.13 -21.62 9.59
CA PHE A 223 19.00 -21.04 10.32
C PHE A 223 18.41 -19.81 9.61
N ASP A 224 19.24 -19.05 8.91
CA ASP A 224 18.86 -17.83 8.18
C ASP A 224 18.26 -18.13 6.80
N ASN A 225 18.67 -19.23 6.18
CA ASN A 225 18.19 -19.61 4.85
C ASN A 225 16.68 -19.93 4.84
N ASN A 226 16.04 -19.56 3.73
CA ASN A 226 14.63 -19.84 3.46
C ASN A 226 14.33 -21.35 3.53
N GLU A 227 13.15 -21.67 4.07
CA GLU A 227 12.65 -23.04 4.14
C GLU A 227 12.34 -23.59 2.75
N THR A 228 12.66 -24.87 2.54
CA THR A 228 12.32 -25.63 1.34
C THR A 228 11.48 -26.84 1.71
N TYR A 229 10.59 -27.23 0.80
CA TYR A 229 9.58 -28.25 1.03
C TYR A 229 9.82 -29.45 0.10
N GLU A 230 9.81 -30.65 0.65
CA GLU A 230 9.90 -31.90 -0.10
C GLU A 230 8.79 -32.87 0.32
N VAL A 231 8.31 -33.64 -0.66
CA VAL A 231 7.35 -34.73 -0.47
C VAL A 231 7.97 -35.98 -1.10
N GLU A 232 8.02 -37.06 -0.33
CA GLU A 232 8.64 -38.33 -0.69
C GLU A 232 7.65 -39.46 -0.40
N ILE A 233 7.45 -40.40 -1.32
CA ILE A 233 6.69 -41.64 -1.08
C ILE A 233 7.69 -42.80 -1.02
N GLU A 234 7.64 -43.65 0.01
CA GLU A 234 8.58 -44.76 0.20
C GLU A 234 7.82 -46.08 0.38
N LEU A 235 8.31 -47.17 -0.23
CA LEU A 235 7.73 -48.50 -0.08
C LEU A 235 8.10 -49.13 1.27
N MET A 236 7.13 -49.81 1.89
CA MET A 236 7.30 -50.43 3.22
C MET A 236 7.20 -51.96 3.14
N LYS A 237 8.33 -52.67 3.04
CA LYS A 237 8.38 -54.16 3.08
C LYS A 237 7.67 -54.74 4.33
N ASN A 238 7.77 -54.05 5.47
CA ASN A 238 7.25 -54.52 6.76
C ASN A 238 5.76 -54.16 7.00
N HIS A 239 5.03 -53.67 6.00
CA HIS A 239 3.61 -53.30 6.18
C HIS A 239 2.70 -54.53 6.14
N ARG A 240 1.70 -54.60 7.03
CA ARG A 240 0.77 -55.75 7.13
C ARG A 240 -0.03 -56.08 5.84
N ASN A 241 -0.17 -55.10 4.94
CA ASN A 241 -0.79 -55.26 3.61
C ASN A 241 0.24 -55.18 2.47
N PHE A 242 1.51 -55.52 2.72
CA PHE A 242 2.47 -55.83 1.67
C PHE A 242 2.05 -57.14 0.96
N PRO A 243 2.35 -57.35 -0.33
CA PRO A 243 1.88 -58.55 -1.04
C PRO A 243 2.41 -59.86 -0.42
N SER A 244 1.51 -60.84 -0.19
CA SER A 244 1.90 -62.19 0.26
C SER A 244 2.85 -62.87 -0.72
N MET A 245 3.83 -63.62 -0.18
CA MET A 245 4.77 -64.44 -0.94
C MET A 245 4.08 -65.56 -1.75
N GLU A 246 2.85 -65.94 -1.39
CA GLU A 246 2.03 -66.93 -2.13
C GLU A 246 1.64 -66.44 -3.54
N LYS A 247 1.65 -65.12 -3.77
CA LYS A 247 1.31 -64.52 -5.08
C LYS A 247 2.53 -64.46 -5.96
N THR A 248 2.37 -64.63 -7.28
CA THR A 248 3.49 -64.53 -8.21
C THR A 248 4.11 -63.13 -8.18
N ILE A 249 5.42 -63.03 -8.41
CA ILE A 249 6.14 -61.74 -8.42
C ILE A 249 5.48 -60.71 -9.36
N THR A 250 4.90 -61.17 -10.47
CA THR A 250 4.16 -60.36 -11.44
C THR A 250 2.88 -59.76 -10.84
N GLU A 251 2.16 -60.50 -10.01
CA GLU A 251 0.97 -60.00 -9.30
C GLU A 251 1.35 -59.06 -8.16
N GLN A 252 2.38 -59.40 -7.38
CA GLN A 252 2.92 -58.53 -6.33
C GLN A 252 3.32 -57.16 -6.91
N THR A 253 4.03 -57.15 -8.05
CA THR A 253 4.41 -55.93 -8.78
C THR A 253 3.19 -55.16 -9.31
N LYS A 254 2.17 -55.82 -9.87
CA LYS A 254 0.91 -55.17 -10.28
C LYS A 254 0.22 -54.49 -9.10
N ILE A 255 0.14 -55.16 -7.94
CA ILE A 255 -0.46 -54.62 -6.71
C ILE A 255 0.34 -53.40 -6.21
N MET A 256 1.67 -53.48 -6.16
CA MET A 256 2.51 -52.35 -5.73
C MET A 256 2.45 -51.17 -6.68
N ILE A 257 2.43 -51.40 -8.00
CA ILE A 257 2.26 -50.34 -9.01
C ILE A 257 0.88 -49.67 -8.87
N PHE A 258 -0.18 -50.43 -8.57
CA PHE A 258 -1.51 -49.87 -8.34
C PHE A 258 -1.52 -48.91 -7.13
N TYR A 259 -1.01 -49.34 -5.97
CA TYR A 259 -0.90 -48.48 -4.80
C TYR A 259 -0.01 -47.26 -5.08
N LEU A 260 1.17 -47.46 -5.69
CA LEU A 260 2.11 -46.38 -5.96
C LEU A 260 1.55 -45.34 -6.93
N LYS A 261 0.96 -45.75 -8.05
CA LYS A 261 0.28 -44.83 -8.99
C LYS A 261 -0.88 -44.08 -8.32
N LYS A 262 -1.63 -44.73 -7.42
CA LYS A 262 -2.72 -44.10 -6.65
C LYS A 262 -2.20 -43.03 -5.70
N THR A 263 -1.12 -43.30 -4.96
CA THR A 263 -0.48 -42.34 -4.04
C THR A 263 0.22 -41.20 -4.79
N ILE A 264 0.87 -41.49 -5.92
CA ILE A 264 1.41 -40.45 -6.83
C ILE A 264 0.28 -39.54 -7.33
N LYS A 265 -0.87 -40.09 -7.75
CA LYS A 265 -2.03 -39.27 -8.13
C LYS A 265 -2.50 -38.39 -6.98
N GLN A 266 -2.55 -38.90 -5.75
CA GLN A 266 -2.96 -38.15 -4.55
C GLN A 266 -2.03 -36.95 -4.27
N VAL A 267 -0.70 -37.15 -4.32
CA VAL A 267 0.27 -36.05 -4.21
C VAL A 267 0.08 -35.03 -5.34
N LEU A 268 0.07 -35.46 -6.61
CA LEU A 268 -0.10 -34.55 -7.75
C LEU A 268 -1.43 -33.77 -7.69
N SER A 269 -2.50 -34.40 -7.18
CA SER A 269 -3.81 -33.76 -7.02
C SER A 269 -3.77 -32.62 -6.00
N ALA A 270 -3.00 -32.77 -4.93
CA ALA A 270 -2.79 -31.72 -3.93
C ALA A 270 -1.84 -30.61 -4.42
N LEU A 271 -0.75 -30.98 -5.11
CA LEU A 271 0.22 -30.03 -5.68
C LEU A 271 -0.40 -29.15 -6.79
N GLN A 272 -1.32 -29.69 -7.59
CA GLN A 272 -2.06 -28.96 -8.64
C GLN A 272 -3.41 -28.41 -8.15
N ASN A 273 -3.85 -28.82 -6.95
CA ASN A 273 -5.16 -28.52 -6.37
C ASN A 273 -6.35 -28.86 -7.33
N SER A 274 -6.32 -30.07 -7.89
CA SER A 274 -7.39 -30.68 -8.70
C SER A 274 -7.40 -32.20 -8.51
N ASN A 275 -8.58 -32.84 -8.52
CA ASN A 275 -8.69 -34.31 -8.49
C ASN A 275 -8.28 -35.00 -9.81
N PHE A 276 -7.99 -34.22 -10.85
CA PHE A 276 -7.59 -34.67 -12.20
C PHE A 276 -6.25 -34.02 -12.59
N PRO A 277 -5.12 -34.47 -11.99
CA PRO A 277 -3.81 -33.90 -12.28
C PRO A 277 -3.39 -34.20 -13.72
N ILE A 278 -2.85 -33.18 -14.38
CA ILE A 278 -2.39 -33.17 -15.78
C ILE A 278 -0.88 -32.93 -15.84
N SER A 279 -0.24 -33.17 -16.99
CA SER A 279 1.18 -32.87 -17.13
C SER A 279 1.44 -31.36 -17.09
N TYR A 280 2.63 -30.96 -16.63
CA TYR A 280 3.07 -29.57 -16.71
C TYR A 280 3.26 -29.11 -18.17
N THR A 281 3.53 -30.04 -19.09
CA THR A 281 3.55 -29.79 -20.54
C THR A 281 2.15 -29.47 -21.10
N GLU A 282 1.09 -30.14 -20.62
CA GLU A 282 -0.29 -29.80 -20.95
C GLU A 282 -0.67 -28.43 -20.36
N GLN A 283 -0.35 -28.16 -19.09
CA GLN A 283 -0.56 -26.83 -18.46
C GLN A 283 0.09 -25.69 -19.25
N GLU A 284 1.35 -25.86 -19.67
CA GLU A 284 2.03 -24.89 -20.52
C GLU A 284 1.37 -24.72 -21.90
N GLY A 285 0.88 -25.81 -22.51
CA GLY A 285 0.14 -25.76 -23.77
C GLY A 285 -1.14 -24.94 -23.65
N ILE A 286 -1.94 -25.20 -22.61
CA ILE A 286 -3.17 -24.46 -22.31
C ILE A 286 -2.91 -22.96 -22.09
N LEU A 287 -1.84 -22.60 -21.37
CA LEU A 287 -1.45 -21.19 -21.21
C LEU A 287 -1.00 -20.53 -22.53
N LYS A 288 -0.30 -21.26 -23.41
CA LYS A 288 0.11 -20.76 -24.73
C LYS A 288 -1.09 -20.53 -25.64
N ASP A 289 -2.09 -21.42 -25.64
CA ASP A 289 -3.32 -21.26 -26.42
C ASP A 289 -4.27 -20.19 -25.87
N TYR A 290 -4.40 -20.07 -24.54
CA TYR A 290 -5.05 -18.92 -23.90
C TYR A 290 -4.43 -17.59 -24.38
N MET A 291 -3.10 -17.45 -24.35
CA MET A 291 -2.43 -16.24 -24.82
C MET A 291 -2.61 -15.98 -26.33
N ARG A 292 -2.71 -17.03 -27.15
CA ARG A 292 -3.01 -16.90 -28.59
C ARG A 292 -4.38 -16.29 -28.85
N ILE A 293 -5.40 -16.65 -28.05
CA ILE A 293 -6.73 -16.03 -28.12
C ILE A 293 -6.63 -14.54 -27.79
N LEU A 294 -6.08 -14.20 -26.62
CA LEU A 294 -5.97 -12.82 -26.14
C LEU A 294 -5.27 -11.88 -27.14
N TYR A 295 -4.15 -12.32 -27.71
CA TYR A 295 -3.29 -11.50 -28.57
C TYR A 295 -3.50 -11.73 -30.07
N LYS A 296 -4.55 -12.47 -30.48
CA LYS A 296 -4.82 -12.84 -31.88
C LYS A 296 -3.57 -13.39 -32.58
N ASN A 297 -2.98 -14.41 -31.95
CA ASN A 297 -1.70 -15.06 -32.26
C ASN A 297 -0.41 -14.20 -32.11
N LYS A 298 -0.48 -12.87 -31.89
CA LYS A 298 0.70 -12.00 -31.68
C LYS A 298 1.18 -12.00 -30.22
N VAL A 299 1.49 -13.18 -29.70
CA VAL A 299 1.85 -13.40 -28.28
C VAL A 299 3.15 -12.68 -27.91
N PRO A 300 3.22 -11.92 -26.79
CA PRO A 300 4.45 -11.26 -26.35
C PRO A 300 5.56 -12.23 -25.94
N GLU A 301 6.80 -11.99 -26.38
CA GLU A 301 7.99 -12.78 -26.03
C GLU A 301 8.44 -12.56 -24.57
N ARG A 302 7.74 -13.19 -23.62
CA ARG A 302 8.11 -13.20 -22.20
C ARG A 302 7.40 -14.33 -21.44
N ARG A 303 7.85 -14.61 -20.21
CA ARG A 303 7.13 -15.50 -19.29
C ARG A 303 5.74 -14.93 -18.95
N ILE A 304 4.74 -15.81 -18.98
CA ILE A 304 3.36 -15.56 -18.54
C ILE A 304 3.37 -15.35 -17.01
N ASN A 305 2.58 -14.42 -16.52
CA ASN A 305 2.51 -14.06 -15.09
C ASN A 305 1.14 -13.46 -14.73
N SER A 306 0.90 -13.13 -13.46
CA SER A 306 -0.39 -12.62 -12.94
C SER A 306 -0.91 -11.32 -13.59
N ARG A 307 -0.11 -10.64 -14.43
CA ARG A 307 -0.58 -9.51 -15.27
C ARG A 307 -1.36 -9.96 -16.52
N ASP A 308 -1.25 -11.23 -16.90
CA ASP A 308 -1.94 -11.82 -18.05
C ASP A 308 -3.36 -12.32 -17.71
N PHE A 309 -3.72 -12.36 -16.42
CA PHE A 309 -5.08 -12.65 -15.98
C PHE A 309 -6.02 -11.48 -16.34
N ILE A 310 -6.85 -11.66 -17.37
CA ILE A 310 -7.67 -10.56 -17.92
C ILE A 310 -8.82 -10.08 -17.01
N GLY A 311 -9.23 -10.87 -16.02
CA GLY A 311 -10.31 -10.51 -15.10
C GLY A 311 -9.96 -9.26 -14.26
N PRO A 312 -10.69 -8.14 -14.40
CA PRO A 312 -10.37 -6.90 -13.73
C PRO A 312 -10.77 -6.92 -12.25
N SER A 313 -10.04 -6.19 -11.42
CA SER A 313 -10.27 -6.11 -9.97
C SER A 313 -11.20 -4.95 -9.61
N SER A 314 -12.26 -5.23 -8.86
CA SER A 314 -13.25 -4.25 -8.39
C SER A 314 -12.72 -3.41 -7.22
N ILE A 315 -13.13 -2.14 -7.15
CA ILE A 315 -12.87 -1.25 -6.01
C ILE A 315 -13.87 -1.50 -4.87
N SER A 316 -13.61 -0.97 -3.67
CA SER A 316 -14.62 -0.96 -2.60
C SER A 316 -15.74 0.05 -2.92
N LEU A 317 -16.96 -0.23 -2.47
CA LEU A 317 -18.09 0.70 -2.50
C LEU A 317 -17.94 1.73 -1.37
N GLU A 318 -17.98 3.02 -1.70
CA GLU A 318 -17.90 4.14 -0.76
C GLU A 318 -19.20 4.97 -0.81
N LEU A 319 -19.46 5.83 0.20
CA LEU A 319 -20.70 6.64 0.27
C LEU A 319 -20.93 7.50 -0.98
N GLU A 320 -19.86 7.95 -1.66
CA GLU A 320 -19.96 8.70 -2.92
C GLU A 320 -20.60 7.90 -4.06
N ASN A 321 -20.58 6.57 -4.00
CA ASN A 321 -21.12 5.71 -5.05
C ASN A 321 -22.61 5.39 -4.87
N ILE A 322 -23.26 5.80 -3.76
CA ILE A 322 -24.66 5.46 -3.45
C ILE A 322 -25.58 6.68 -3.29
N ARG A 323 -25.01 7.90 -3.27
CA ARG A 323 -25.74 9.16 -3.09
C ARG A 323 -26.77 9.42 -4.18
N ALA A 324 -27.80 10.20 -3.85
CA ALA A 324 -28.69 10.76 -4.86
C ALA A 324 -27.90 11.51 -5.95
N ASN A 325 -28.39 11.44 -7.19
CA ASN A 325 -27.69 11.99 -8.35
C ASN A 325 -27.70 13.52 -8.33
N MET A 326 -26.67 14.14 -7.76
CA MET A 326 -26.24 15.45 -8.21
C MET A 326 -25.69 15.27 -9.63
N SER A 327 -26.16 16.08 -10.60
CA SER A 327 -25.92 15.96 -12.05
C SER A 327 -24.46 16.11 -12.51
N ASP A 328 -23.53 16.20 -11.54
CA ASP A 328 -22.13 16.59 -11.67
C ASP A 328 -21.12 15.53 -11.21
N MET A 329 -21.59 14.37 -10.74
CA MET A 329 -20.71 13.35 -10.19
C MET A 329 -20.01 12.56 -11.31
N SER A 330 -18.74 12.90 -11.56
CA SER A 330 -17.80 12.09 -12.37
C SER A 330 -17.45 10.74 -11.71
N VAL A 331 -17.90 10.52 -10.49
CA VAL A 331 -17.79 9.28 -9.71
C VAL A 331 -18.88 8.32 -10.18
N SER A 332 -18.53 7.05 -10.38
CA SER A 332 -19.53 6.02 -10.72
C SER A 332 -20.50 5.80 -9.55
N ASN A 333 -21.80 5.65 -9.87
CA ASN A 333 -22.87 5.58 -8.88
C ASN A 333 -23.83 4.41 -9.19
N ILE A 334 -24.10 3.57 -8.20
CA ILE A 334 -24.87 2.32 -8.36
C ILE A 334 -26.35 2.54 -8.72
N ARG A 335 -26.87 3.75 -8.55
CA ARG A 335 -28.24 4.14 -8.92
C ARG A 335 -28.44 4.22 -10.44
N ASN A 336 -27.34 4.33 -11.20
CA ASN A 336 -27.35 4.61 -12.64
C ASN A 336 -26.80 3.43 -13.44
N HIS A 337 -27.71 2.58 -13.93
CA HIS A 337 -27.40 1.47 -14.83
C HIS A 337 -26.40 0.46 -14.24
N TYR A 338 -26.69 -0.07 -13.05
CA TYR A 338 -25.96 -1.19 -12.45
C TYR A 338 -26.82 -2.43 -12.30
N THR A 339 -26.15 -3.57 -12.39
CA THR A 339 -26.63 -4.84 -11.83
C THR A 339 -25.95 -5.10 -10.50
N VAL A 340 -26.67 -5.78 -9.59
CA VAL A 340 -26.13 -6.32 -8.34
C VAL A 340 -26.26 -7.85 -8.31
N THR A 341 -25.26 -8.51 -7.74
CA THR A 341 -25.23 -9.95 -7.47
C THR A 341 -24.54 -10.22 -6.12
N ASP A 342 -24.65 -11.42 -5.59
CA ASP A 342 -23.93 -11.84 -4.39
C ASP A 342 -22.42 -11.88 -4.62
N LYS A 343 -21.62 -11.63 -3.56
CA LYS A 343 -20.20 -11.97 -3.54
C LYS A 343 -20.00 -13.25 -2.74
N ALA A 344 -19.48 -14.32 -3.33
CA ALA A 344 -19.20 -15.55 -2.61
C ALA A 344 -17.80 -15.52 -1.96
N ASP A 345 -17.55 -16.34 -0.93
CA ASP A 345 -16.18 -16.64 -0.49
C ASP A 345 -15.51 -17.72 -1.38
N GLY A 346 -15.54 -17.47 -2.70
CA GLY A 346 -15.00 -18.37 -3.72
C GLY A 346 -13.63 -17.93 -4.25
N MET A 347 -12.83 -18.89 -4.73
CA MET A 347 -11.59 -18.57 -5.45
C MET A 347 -11.91 -18.12 -6.88
N ARG A 348 -11.73 -16.83 -7.19
CA ARG A 348 -11.90 -16.34 -8.57
C ARG A 348 -10.95 -17.05 -9.55
N LYS A 349 -11.50 -17.59 -10.64
CA LYS A 349 -10.78 -18.28 -11.71
C LYS A 349 -11.49 -18.01 -13.04
N LEU A 350 -10.75 -18.03 -14.15
CA LEU A 350 -11.35 -18.10 -15.48
C LEU A 350 -11.64 -19.57 -15.81
N LEU A 351 -12.84 -19.87 -16.30
CA LEU A 351 -13.14 -21.13 -16.98
C LEU A 351 -12.77 -20.97 -18.47
N TYR A 352 -11.86 -21.80 -18.94
CA TYR A 352 -11.42 -21.85 -20.34
C TYR A 352 -11.79 -23.21 -20.95
N ILE A 353 -12.61 -23.17 -22.00
CA ILE A 353 -12.98 -24.35 -22.77
C ILE A 353 -11.97 -24.48 -23.90
N HIS A 354 -11.12 -25.51 -23.85
CA HIS A 354 -10.08 -25.71 -24.85
C HIS A 354 -10.65 -26.25 -26.16
N LYS A 355 -9.90 -26.11 -27.26
CA LYS A 355 -10.21 -26.63 -28.61
C LYS A 355 -10.38 -28.17 -28.71
N SER A 356 -10.25 -28.88 -27.60
CA SER A 356 -10.39 -30.34 -27.48
C SER A 356 -11.53 -30.73 -26.50
N GLY A 357 -12.53 -29.86 -26.32
CA GLY A 357 -13.63 -30.02 -25.36
C GLY A 357 -13.25 -29.88 -23.88
N LYS A 358 -12.03 -30.26 -23.47
CA LYS A 358 -11.57 -30.20 -22.07
C LYS A 358 -11.77 -28.81 -21.44
N CYS A 359 -12.43 -28.79 -20.28
CA CYS A 359 -12.66 -27.58 -19.49
C CYS A 359 -11.56 -27.38 -18.43
N TYR A 360 -10.94 -26.21 -18.43
CA TYR A 360 -9.86 -25.84 -17.51
C TYR A 360 -10.24 -24.62 -16.68
N LEU A 361 -9.69 -24.55 -15.46
CA LEU A 361 -9.72 -23.36 -14.62
C LEU A 361 -8.33 -22.72 -14.60
N ILE A 362 -8.27 -21.40 -14.77
CA ILE A 362 -7.03 -20.61 -14.72
C ILE A 362 -7.14 -19.63 -13.55
N ASP A 363 -6.24 -19.71 -12.57
CA ASP A 363 -6.26 -18.84 -11.39
C ASP A 363 -5.63 -17.46 -11.66
N VAL A 364 -5.79 -16.54 -10.68
CA VAL A 364 -5.25 -15.16 -10.72
C VAL A 364 -3.72 -15.08 -10.81
N ASN A 365 -3.02 -16.21 -10.67
CA ASN A 365 -1.56 -16.37 -10.73
C ASN A 365 -1.11 -17.08 -12.02
N MET A 366 -2.05 -17.43 -12.91
CA MET A 366 -1.86 -18.23 -14.13
C MET A 366 -1.53 -19.72 -13.89
N ASN A 367 -1.96 -20.29 -12.75
CA ASN A 367 -1.97 -21.76 -12.57
C ASN A 367 -3.14 -22.38 -13.32
N VAL A 368 -2.92 -23.48 -14.05
CA VAL A 368 -3.95 -24.22 -14.78
C VAL A 368 -4.37 -25.45 -14.00
N GLN A 369 -5.68 -25.71 -13.95
CA GLN A 369 -6.29 -26.87 -13.33
C GLN A 369 -7.28 -27.49 -14.32
N PHE A 370 -7.20 -28.79 -14.59
CA PHE A 370 -8.27 -29.49 -15.30
C PHE A 370 -9.43 -29.74 -14.33
N SER A 371 -10.67 -29.42 -14.71
CA SER A 371 -11.84 -29.62 -13.84
C SER A 371 -12.33 -31.07 -13.81
N GLY A 372 -11.99 -31.87 -14.84
CA GLY A 372 -12.57 -33.18 -15.08
C GLY A 372 -13.87 -33.14 -15.91
N ASN A 373 -14.30 -31.96 -16.38
CA ASN A 373 -15.41 -31.81 -17.31
C ASN A 373 -14.90 -31.77 -18.77
N LEU A 374 -15.71 -32.30 -19.68
CA LEU A 374 -15.62 -32.12 -21.12
C LEU A 374 -16.83 -31.30 -21.59
N CYS A 375 -16.62 -30.36 -22.51
CA CYS A 375 -17.65 -29.73 -23.32
C CYS A 375 -17.79 -30.51 -24.62
N ASP A 376 -18.99 -30.95 -24.95
CA ASP A 376 -19.29 -31.69 -26.19
C ASP A 376 -19.71 -30.77 -27.36
N SER A 377 -20.09 -29.53 -27.04
CA SER A 377 -20.54 -28.47 -27.96
C SER A 377 -19.38 -27.73 -28.66
N PRO A 378 -19.04 -27.99 -29.95
CA PRO A 378 -17.86 -27.42 -30.62
C PRO A 378 -17.98 -25.92 -30.93
N GLU A 379 -19.18 -25.36 -30.87
CA GLU A 379 -19.47 -23.93 -30.95
C GLU A 379 -18.97 -23.14 -29.73
N TYR A 380 -18.81 -23.79 -28.58
CA TYR A 380 -18.26 -23.19 -27.36
C TYR A 380 -16.78 -23.48 -27.13
N PHE A 381 -16.10 -24.17 -28.05
CA PHE A 381 -14.65 -24.35 -27.96
C PHE A 381 -13.91 -23.01 -28.07
N GLU A 382 -12.84 -22.84 -27.30
CA GLU A 382 -12.04 -21.59 -27.20
C GLU A 382 -12.83 -20.38 -26.64
N THR A 383 -13.73 -20.68 -25.70
CA THR A 383 -14.52 -19.74 -24.89
C THR A 383 -13.85 -19.49 -23.53
N ILE A 384 -13.93 -18.26 -23.01
CA ILE A 384 -13.37 -17.84 -21.71
C ILE A 384 -14.45 -17.10 -20.90
N ILE A 385 -14.75 -17.63 -19.72
CA ILE A 385 -15.76 -17.15 -18.75
C ILE A 385 -15.04 -16.80 -17.44
N ASP A 386 -15.46 -15.75 -16.72
CA ASP A 386 -14.95 -15.40 -15.37
C ASP A 386 -15.99 -15.79 -14.30
N GLY A 387 -15.50 -16.27 -13.16
CA GLY A 387 -16.34 -16.88 -12.13
C GLY A 387 -15.63 -17.10 -10.80
N GLU A 388 -16.43 -17.40 -9.77
CA GLU A 388 -15.95 -17.77 -8.43
C GLU A 388 -16.04 -19.29 -8.28
N HIS A 389 -14.92 -19.95 -7.96
CA HIS A 389 -14.84 -21.40 -7.76
C HIS A 389 -14.97 -21.75 -6.28
N ILE A 390 -16.09 -22.38 -5.93
CA ILE A 390 -16.57 -22.63 -4.58
C ILE A 390 -16.47 -24.13 -4.32
N LEU A 391 -15.64 -24.54 -3.35
CA LEU A 391 -15.38 -25.96 -3.10
C LEU A 391 -16.44 -26.61 -2.20
N HIS A 392 -16.97 -25.87 -1.22
CA HIS A 392 -17.84 -26.39 -0.18
C HIS A 392 -19.12 -25.55 -0.03
N ASP A 393 -20.18 -26.17 0.46
CA ASP A 393 -21.38 -25.50 0.95
C ASP A 393 -21.17 -24.90 2.36
N LYS A 394 -22.19 -24.20 2.87
CA LYS A 394 -22.18 -23.61 4.22
C LYS A 394 -21.93 -24.62 5.35
N ALA A 395 -22.29 -25.90 5.14
CA ALA A 395 -22.05 -26.98 6.11
C ALA A 395 -20.66 -27.63 5.95
N GLY A 396 -19.80 -27.10 5.07
CA GLY A 396 -18.46 -27.63 4.80
C GLY A 396 -18.44 -28.87 3.90
N LYS A 397 -19.60 -29.31 3.37
CA LYS A 397 -19.70 -30.45 2.47
C LYS A 397 -19.28 -30.05 1.05
N PHE A 398 -18.57 -30.94 0.36
CA PHE A 398 -17.96 -30.66 -0.94
C PHE A 398 -19.01 -30.59 -2.07
N ILE A 399 -19.09 -29.45 -2.76
CA ILE A 399 -20.04 -29.19 -3.87
C ILE A 399 -19.37 -28.93 -5.22
N ASN A 400 -18.12 -28.48 -5.23
CA ASN A 400 -17.31 -28.18 -6.42
C ASN A 400 -18.06 -27.38 -7.52
N LEU A 401 -18.48 -26.17 -7.18
CA LEU A 401 -19.30 -25.28 -8.00
C LEU A 401 -18.43 -24.16 -8.64
N PHE A 402 -18.57 -23.97 -9.94
CA PHE A 402 -18.11 -22.76 -10.63
C PHE A 402 -19.29 -21.80 -10.84
N ALA A 403 -19.31 -20.71 -10.08
CA ALA A 403 -20.32 -19.66 -10.15
C ALA A 403 -19.86 -18.55 -11.13
N ALA A 404 -20.26 -18.67 -12.39
CA ALA A 404 -19.89 -17.76 -13.48
C ALA A 404 -20.64 -16.42 -13.39
N PHE A 405 -19.93 -15.31 -13.65
CA PHE A 405 -20.48 -13.96 -13.51
C PHE A 405 -20.26 -13.03 -14.72
N ASP A 406 -19.31 -13.31 -15.63
CA ASP A 406 -19.13 -12.55 -16.88
C ASP A 406 -18.50 -13.43 -17.98
N ILE A 407 -18.66 -13.07 -19.26
CA ILE A 407 -18.11 -13.80 -20.41
C ILE A 407 -17.20 -12.89 -21.25
N TYR A 408 -15.98 -13.38 -21.52
CA TYR A 408 -14.90 -12.56 -22.11
C TYR A 408 -14.58 -12.97 -23.54
N TYR A 409 -14.60 -14.25 -23.86
CA TYR A 409 -14.45 -14.74 -25.22
C TYR A 409 -15.44 -15.86 -25.51
N ILE A 410 -15.99 -15.90 -26.72
CA ILE A 410 -16.80 -17.01 -27.24
C ILE A 410 -16.20 -17.41 -28.58
N LYS A 411 -15.74 -18.65 -28.73
CA LYS A 411 -15.16 -19.15 -30.00
C LYS A 411 -14.09 -18.22 -30.61
N LYS A 412 -13.17 -17.73 -29.77
CA LYS A 412 -12.17 -16.66 -30.05
C LYS A 412 -12.70 -15.22 -30.28
N GLU A 413 -14.01 -14.99 -30.39
CA GLU A 413 -14.59 -13.64 -30.49
C GLU A 413 -14.44 -12.88 -29.15
N ASP A 414 -14.04 -11.60 -29.18
CA ASP A 414 -13.69 -10.80 -27.99
C ASP A 414 -14.91 -10.04 -27.43
N MET A 415 -15.69 -10.72 -26.58
CA MET A 415 -16.95 -10.20 -26.05
C MET A 415 -16.79 -9.02 -25.08
N ARG A 416 -15.57 -8.74 -24.61
CA ARG A 416 -15.28 -7.78 -23.54
C ARG A 416 -15.71 -6.34 -23.85
N HIS A 417 -15.85 -5.98 -25.12
CA HIS A 417 -16.19 -4.62 -25.54
C HIS A 417 -17.71 -4.33 -25.55
N HIS A 418 -18.56 -5.37 -25.54
CA HIS A 418 -20.01 -5.24 -25.50
C HIS A 418 -20.53 -4.80 -24.09
N PRO A 419 -21.71 -4.17 -24.00
CA PRO A 419 -22.38 -3.91 -22.72
C PRO A 419 -22.70 -5.20 -21.96
N PHE A 420 -22.81 -5.11 -20.63
CA PHE A 420 -23.09 -6.26 -19.78
C PHE A 420 -24.57 -6.68 -19.83
N TYR A 421 -25.48 -5.71 -19.75
CA TYR A 421 -26.92 -5.97 -19.58
C TYR A 421 -27.77 -4.94 -20.34
N LYS A 422 -28.98 -5.33 -20.78
CA LYS A 422 -29.91 -4.44 -21.49
C LYS A 422 -30.44 -3.37 -20.53
N VAL A 423 -30.42 -2.12 -20.97
CA VAL A 423 -30.99 -0.98 -20.25
C VAL A 423 -32.25 -0.53 -20.98
N GLU A 424 -33.36 -0.50 -20.25
CA GLU A 424 -34.62 0.11 -20.68
C GLU A 424 -34.62 1.61 -20.34
N VAL A 425 -35.31 2.41 -21.14
CA VAL A 425 -35.38 3.87 -21.01
C VAL A 425 -36.84 4.30 -20.91
N GLU A 426 -37.12 5.22 -19.99
CA GLU A 426 -38.44 5.83 -19.82
C GLU A 426 -38.85 6.54 -21.14
N GLY A 427 -40.09 6.30 -21.58
CA GLY A 427 -40.60 6.79 -22.87
C GLY A 427 -40.62 5.76 -24.02
N GLY A 428 -40.31 4.48 -23.77
CA GLY A 428 -40.60 3.37 -24.70
C GLY A 428 -39.71 3.24 -25.94
N GLY A 429 -38.72 4.13 -26.11
CA GLY A 429 -37.69 4.02 -27.15
C GLY A 429 -36.46 3.28 -26.65
N GLU A 430 -35.86 2.41 -27.48
CA GLU A 430 -34.54 1.86 -27.16
C GLU A 430 -33.47 2.96 -27.09
N SER A 431 -32.55 2.87 -26.12
CA SER A 431 -31.56 3.91 -25.90
C SER A 431 -30.69 4.22 -27.13
N LYS A 432 -30.61 5.51 -27.48
CA LYS A 432 -29.65 6.04 -28.46
C LYS A 432 -28.20 6.12 -27.92
N THR A 433 -27.97 5.89 -26.62
CA THR A 433 -26.62 6.03 -26.01
C THR A 433 -25.66 4.87 -26.32
N GLY A 434 -26.15 3.77 -26.88
CA GLY A 434 -25.35 2.59 -27.25
C GLY A 434 -24.93 2.55 -28.71
N GLN A 435 -24.14 3.52 -29.19
CA GLN A 435 -23.56 3.49 -30.55
C GLN A 435 -22.43 2.45 -30.68
N GLY A 436 -22.80 1.17 -30.64
CA GLY A 436 -21.94 0.01 -30.91
C GLY A 436 -22.45 -0.77 -32.13
N ASN A 437 -22.50 -0.12 -33.30
CA ASN A 437 -22.97 -0.76 -34.54
C ASN A 437 -21.97 -1.81 -35.04
N PHE A 438 -22.14 -3.05 -34.57
CA PHE A 438 -21.48 -4.24 -35.12
C PHE A 438 -22.56 -5.22 -35.62
N ASN A 439 -22.67 -5.34 -36.95
CA ASN A 439 -23.49 -6.34 -37.66
C ASN A 439 -24.97 -6.45 -37.23
N GLY A 440 -25.60 -5.33 -36.86
CA GLY A 440 -27.08 -5.22 -36.75
C GLY A 440 -27.75 -5.96 -35.59
N LYS A 441 -27.01 -6.64 -34.71
CA LYS A 441 -27.57 -7.28 -33.50
C LYS A 441 -26.89 -6.75 -32.24
N LYS A 442 -27.68 -6.20 -31.32
CA LYS A 442 -27.21 -5.76 -29.99
C LYS A 442 -26.97 -6.99 -29.11
N ARG A 443 -25.70 -7.33 -28.86
CA ARG A 443 -25.28 -8.41 -27.95
C ARG A 443 -25.01 -7.86 -26.54
N TYR A 444 -25.45 -8.60 -25.51
CA TYR A 444 -25.20 -8.28 -24.10
C TYR A 444 -24.46 -9.45 -23.42
N ARG A 445 -23.41 -9.16 -22.66
CA ARG A 445 -22.54 -10.23 -22.10
C ARG A 445 -23.29 -11.16 -21.14
N LEU A 446 -24.24 -10.65 -20.34
CA LEU A 446 -25.00 -11.50 -19.41
C LEU A 446 -26.00 -12.42 -20.13
N GLU A 447 -26.54 -11.99 -21.28
CA GLU A 447 -27.42 -12.80 -22.13
C GLU A 447 -26.63 -13.92 -22.81
N GLU A 448 -25.52 -13.57 -23.47
CA GLU A 448 -24.60 -14.53 -24.11
C GLU A 448 -23.98 -15.51 -23.09
N LEU A 449 -23.69 -15.07 -21.86
CA LEU A 449 -23.28 -15.93 -20.73
C LEU A 449 -24.40 -16.89 -20.31
N SER A 450 -25.64 -16.41 -20.23
CA SER A 450 -26.80 -17.24 -19.86
C SER A 450 -27.03 -18.32 -20.90
N LYS A 451 -27.07 -17.93 -22.18
CA LYS A 451 -27.17 -18.86 -23.31
C LYS A 451 -26.03 -19.87 -23.30
N THR A 452 -24.78 -19.41 -23.21
CA THR A 452 -23.60 -20.29 -23.20
C THR A 452 -23.67 -21.34 -22.09
N ILE A 453 -24.20 -21.02 -20.90
CA ILE A 453 -24.31 -21.98 -19.79
C ILE A 453 -25.51 -22.93 -19.96
N THR A 454 -26.58 -22.51 -20.61
CA THR A 454 -27.77 -23.35 -20.86
C THR A 454 -27.58 -24.31 -22.04
N ASP A 455 -26.98 -23.86 -23.13
CA ASP A 455 -26.87 -24.61 -24.39
C ASP A 455 -25.71 -25.63 -24.38
N MET A 456 -24.77 -25.50 -23.44
CA MET A 456 -23.52 -26.27 -23.42
C MET A 456 -23.66 -27.65 -22.80
N SER A 457 -23.49 -28.69 -23.62
CA SER A 457 -23.39 -30.07 -23.13
C SER A 457 -22.09 -30.28 -22.35
N ILE A 458 -22.22 -30.58 -21.06
CA ILE A 458 -21.09 -30.87 -20.14
C ILE A 458 -21.12 -32.35 -19.73
N LEU A 459 -20.08 -33.08 -20.13
CA LEU A 459 -19.90 -34.51 -19.87
C LEU A 459 -18.75 -34.74 -18.85
N PRO A 460 -18.77 -35.85 -18.09
CA PRO A 460 -17.63 -36.25 -17.27
C PRO A 460 -16.46 -36.77 -18.13
N PHE A 461 -15.22 -36.41 -17.78
CA PHE A 461 -14.03 -37.07 -18.33
C PHE A 461 -13.87 -38.50 -17.81
N ILE A 462 -14.25 -38.75 -16.55
CA ILE A 462 -14.27 -40.08 -15.92
C ILE A 462 -15.46 -40.12 -14.95
N GLY A 463 -16.27 -41.18 -15.01
CA GLY A 463 -17.40 -41.41 -14.10
C GLY A 463 -18.76 -41.20 -14.77
N LYS A 464 -19.85 -41.28 -13.98
CA LYS A 464 -21.24 -41.18 -14.46
C LYS A 464 -21.83 -39.77 -14.49
N ALA A 465 -21.20 -38.80 -13.81
CA ALA A 465 -21.72 -37.43 -13.69
C ALA A 465 -20.55 -36.42 -13.67
N PRO A 466 -20.72 -35.20 -14.24
CA PRO A 466 -19.67 -34.19 -14.27
C PRO A 466 -19.14 -33.84 -12.86
N PRO A 467 -17.80 -33.87 -12.63
CA PRO A 467 -17.23 -33.65 -11.31
C PRO A 467 -17.28 -32.19 -10.82
N MET A 468 -17.61 -31.22 -11.68
CA MET A 468 -17.75 -29.81 -11.33
C MET A 468 -19.07 -29.24 -11.88
N LYS A 469 -19.89 -28.62 -11.03
CA LYS A 469 -21.10 -27.88 -11.47
C LYS A 469 -20.68 -26.55 -12.11
N ILE A 470 -21.37 -26.10 -13.16
CA ILE A 470 -21.17 -24.79 -13.79
C ILE A 470 -22.51 -24.07 -13.80
N ASN A 471 -22.67 -23.05 -12.95
CA ASN A 471 -23.91 -22.29 -12.84
C ASN A 471 -23.63 -20.80 -13.08
N ARG A 472 -24.58 -20.08 -13.65
CA ARG A 472 -24.55 -18.60 -13.70
C ARG A 472 -25.00 -18.01 -12.36
N LYS A 473 -24.32 -16.97 -11.87
CA LYS A 473 -24.82 -16.15 -10.74
C LYS A 473 -26.14 -15.46 -11.08
N SER A 474 -26.98 -15.25 -10.06
CA SER A 474 -28.20 -14.47 -10.22
C SER A 474 -27.89 -12.97 -10.13
N PHE A 475 -28.31 -12.22 -11.15
CA PHE A 475 -28.13 -10.77 -11.22
C PHE A 475 -29.48 -10.09 -11.15
N LYS A 476 -29.53 -8.94 -10.49
CA LYS A 476 -30.70 -8.08 -10.40
C LYS A 476 -30.37 -6.69 -10.93
N TYR A 477 -31.30 -6.11 -11.64
CA TYR A 477 -31.24 -4.73 -12.13
C TYR A 477 -32.26 -3.89 -11.37
N GLY A 478 -31.92 -2.63 -11.12
CA GLY A 478 -32.81 -1.63 -10.53
C GLY A 478 -32.30 -0.23 -10.83
N LEU A 479 -33.22 0.69 -11.15
CA LEU A 479 -32.89 2.10 -11.45
C LEU A 479 -33.13 2.97 -10.20
N ASN A 480 -32.36 4.05 -10.03
CA ASN A 480 -32.53 5.03 -8.96
C ASN A 480 -32.53 4.40 -7.56
N ASN A 481 -33.67 4.41 -6.84
CA ASN A 481 -33.78 3.79 -5.50
C ASN A 481 -34.04 2.27 -5.55
N ASP A 482 -34.41 1.70 -6.70
CA ASP A 482 -34.78 0.28 -6.77
C ASP A 482 -33.57 -0.65 -6.56
N ILE A 483 -32.35 -0.21 -6.89
CA ILE A 483 -31.12 -0.99 -6.65
C ILE A 483 -30.94 -1.39 -5.18
N PHE A 484 -31.34 -0.55 -4.22
CA PHE A 484 -31.29 -0.88 -2.79
C PHE A 484 -32.29 -1.97 -2.42
N LYS A 485 -33.51 -1.94 -3.00
CA LYS A 485 -34.48 -3.05 -2.88
C LYS A 485 -33.89 -4.35 -3.43
N LYS A 486 -33.21 -4.31 -4.58
CA LYS A 486 -32.54 -5.49 -5.14
C LYS A 486 -31.41 -6.02 -4.25
N CYS A 487 -30.68 -5.15 -3.54
CA CYS A 487 -29.71 -5.55 -2.52
C CYS A 487 -30.42 -6.22 -1.33
N ASN A 488 -31.51 -5.63 -0.82
CA ASN A 488 -32.34 -6.18 0.26
C ASN A 488 -32.86 -7.58 -0.07
N GLU A 489 -33.41 -7.79 -1.27
CA GLU A 489 -33.85 -9.09 -1.75
C GLU A 489 -32.71 -10.13 -1.97
N ILE A 490 -31.43 -9.74 -1.86
CA ILE A 490 -30.28 -10.66 -1.84
C ILE A 490 -29.87 -10.93 -0.39
N LEU A 491 -29.78 -9.89 0.44
CA LEU A 491 -29.40 -9.97 1.85
C LEU A 491 -30.44 -10.76 2.68
N LYS A 492 -31.74 -10.55 2.44
CA LYS A 492 -32.79 -11.39 3.02
C LYS A 492 -32.60 -12.87 2.73
N LYS A 493 -32.28 -13.23 1.47
CA LYS A 493 -31.99 -14.63 1.09
C LYS A 493 -30.73 -15.19 1.76
N HIS A 494 -29.77 -14.36 2.15
CA HIS A 494 -28.63 -14.79 2.97
C HIS A 494 -29.05 -15.06 4.41
N ASN A 495 -29.79 -14.13 5.01
CA ASN A 495 -30.27 -14.19 6.40
C ASN A 495 -31.33 -15.31 6.60
N GLU A 496 -32.13 -15.61 5.58
CA GLU A 496 -33.05 -16.75 5.47
C GLU A 496 -32.33 -18.08 5.13
N GLY A 497 -30.99 -18.06 4.97
CA GLY A 497 -30.17 -19.25 4.71
C GLY A 497 -30.18 -19.78 3.27
N LEU A 498 -30.97 -19.22 2.36
CA LEU A 498 -31.33 -19.74 1.01
C LEU A 498 -30.19 -19.78 -0.04
N PHE A 499 -28.92 -19.63 0.34
CA PHE A 499 -27.76 -19.82 -0.53
C PHE A 499 -27.04 -21.14 -0.21
N GLU A 500 -26.70 -21.92 -1.24
CA GLU A 500 -25.90 -23.17 -1.14
C GLU A 500 -24.51 -22.93 -0.50
N TYR A 501 -23.98 -21.71 -0.60
CA TYR A 501 -22.63 -21.34 -0.18
C TYR A 501 -22.60 -20.03 0.62
N GLU A 502 -21.47 -19.77 1.29
CA GLU A 502 -21.29 -18.52 2.02
C GLU A 502 -21.02 -17.33 1.10
N ILE A 503 -21.61 -16.19 1.48
CA ILE A 503 -21.44 -14.90 0.82
C ILE A 503 -20.93 -13.87 1.81
N ASP A 504 -20.04 -12.99 1.37
CA ASP A 504 -19.28 -12.05 2.20
C ASP A 504 -19.48 -10.58 1.77
N GLY A 505 -20.55 -10.32 1.02
CA GLY A 505 -20.93 -9.01 0.49
C GLY A 505 -21.71 -9.06 -0.83
N LEU A 506 -21.64 -7.96 -1.58
CA LEU A 506 -22.33 -7.78 -2.87
C LEU A 506 -21.35 -7.28 -3.94
N ILE A 507 -21.55 -7.69 -5.20
CA ILE A 507 -20.83 -7.15 -6.37
C ILE A 507 -21.77 -6.31 -7.22
N PHE A 508 -21.30 -5.13 -7.62
CA PHE A 508 -21.97 -4.22 -8.54
C PHE A 508 -21.22 -4.16 -9.87
N THR A 509 -21.92 -4.47 -10.95
CA THR A 509 -21.39 -4.51 -12.33
C THR A 509 -22.20 -3.56 -13.22
N PRO A 510 -21.56 -2.62 -13.94
CA PRO A 510 -22.24 -1.62 -14.76
C PRO A 510 -22.85 -2.26 -16.02
N CYS A 511 -24.09 -1.92 -16.34
CA CYS A 511 -24.82 -2.49 -17.48
C CYS A 511 -24.24 -2.04 -18.83
N ASP A 512 -23.80 -0.79 -18.92
CA ASP A 512 -23.45 -0.08 -20.16
C ASP A 512 -22.00 -0.27 -20.64
N LYS A 513 -21.09 -0.66 -19.74
CA LYS A 513 -19.64 -0.64 -19.98
C LYS A 513 -19.06 -2.00 -20.36
N GLY A 514 -18.07 -1.95 -21.25
CA GLY A 514 -17.18 -3.07 -21.55
C GLY A 514 -16.30 -3.42 -20.34
N VAL A 515 -15.81 -4.66 -20.31
CA VAL A 515 -15.04 -5.25 -19.20
C VAL A 515 -13.82 -4.41 -18.86
N GLY A 516 -13.78 -3.89 -17.63
CA GLY A 516 -12.69 -3.04 -17.17
C GLY A 516 -12.75 -1.60 -17.67
N SER A 517 -13.75 -1.19 -18.46
CA SER A 517 -13.82 0.14 -19.05
C SER A 517 -14.63 1.14 -18.21
N ASN A 518 -14.18 2.39 -18.23
CA ASN A 518 -14.95 3.53 -17.72
C ASN A 518 -15.73 4.26 -18.82
N LYS A 519 -15.62 3.83 -20.09
CA LYS A 519 -16.31 4.40 -21.25
C LYS A 519 -17.09 3.32 -22.00
N ILE A 520 -18.19 3.72 -22.64
CA ILE A 520 -18.95 2.83 -23.52
C ILE A 520 -18.08 2.47 -24.75
N GLY A 521 -18.03 1.20 -25.13
CA GLY A 521 -17.37 0.70 -26.36
C GLY A 521 -15.83 0.71 -26.40
N GLU A 522 -15.12 1.11 -25.34
CA GLU A 522 -13.65 1.20 -25.36
C GLU A 522 -12.98 -0.19 -25.38
N ILE A 523 -12.32 -0.53 -26.49
CA ILE A 523 -11.54 -1.77 -26.65
C ILE A 523 -10.22 -1.67 -25.88
N LEU A 524 -9.94 -2.67 -25.05
CA LEU A 524 -8.89 -2.60 -24.03
C LEU A 524 -7.91 -3.78 -24.12
N ALA A 525 -6.62 -3.47 -23.96
CA ALA A 525 -5.55 -4.47 -23.97
C ALA A 525 -5.82 -5.59 -22.94
N PRO A 526 -5.58 -6.87 -23.30
CA PRO A 526 -5.87 -8.02 -22.43
C PRO A 526 -4.79 -8.16 -21.35
N LYS A 527 -4.93 -7.35 -20.30
CA LYS A 527 -4.05 -7.30 -19.13
C LYS A 527 -4.85 -7.01 -17.87
N LYS A 528 -4.41 -7.57 -16.75
CA LYS A 528 -5.00 -7.32 -15.42
C LYS A 528 -4.97 -5.83 -15.08
N LYS A 529 -6.11 -5.29 -14.65
CA LYS A 529 -6.24 -3.91 -14.15
C LYS A 529 -7.35 -3.77 -13.11
N THR A 530 -7.33 -2.67 -12.37
CA THR A 530 -8.45 -2.23 -11.54
C THR A 530 -9.55 -1.63 -12.42
N TRP A 531 -10.82 -1.89 -12.11
CA TRP A 531 -11.98 -1.31 -12.78
C TRP A 531 -12.74 -0.42 -11.80
N THR A 532 -12.57 0.89 -11.91
CA THR A 532 -13.17 1.87 -10.99
C THR A 532 -14.70 2.02 -11.14
N ALA A 533 -15.29 1.39 -12.16
CA ALA A 533 -16.72 1.26 -12.32
C ALA A 533 -17.26 -0.14 -11.98
N SER A 534 -16.44 -1.08 -11.48
CA SER A 534 -16.93 -2.30 -10.82
C SER A 534 -16.62 -2.22 -9.34
N MET A 535 -17.63 -2.44 -8.51
CA MET A 535 -17.55 -2.20 -7.06
C MET A 535 -17.92 -3.46 -6.29
N LYS A 536 -17.32 -3.62 -5.11
CA LYS A 536 -17.70 -4.62 -4.12
C LYS A 536 -18.13 -3.90 -2.85
N TRP A 537 -19.29 -4.28 -2.31
CA TRP A 537 -19.66 -3.94 -0.95
C TRP A 537 -19.35 -5.13 -0.04
N LYS A 538 -19.01 -4.84 1.23
CA LYS A 538 -18.87 -5.82 2.32
C LYS A 538 -19.49 -5.20 3.58
N PRO A 539 -20.04 -6.01 4.49
CA PRO A 539 -20.34 -5.56 5.84
C PRO A 539 -19.10 -4.88 6.48
N PRO A 540 -19.26 -3.72 7.16
CA PRO A 540 -18.15 -2.90 7.66
C PRO A 540 -17.09 -3.63 8.48
N GLU A 541 -17.52 -4.59 9.30
CA GLU A 541 -16.74 -5.47 10.16
C GLU A 541 -15.76 -6.38 9.41
N PHE A 542 -16.01 -6.66 8.12
CA PHE A 542 -15.13 -7.43 7.24
C PHE A 542 -14.21 -6.55 6.37
N ASN A 543 -14.04 -5.26 6.70
CA ASN A 543 -13.03 -4.41 6.08
C ASN A 543 -11.63 -4.69 6.65
N THR A 544 -10.72 -5.11 5.79
CA THR A 544 -9.36 -5.50 6.17
C THR A 544 -8.30 -4.84 5.30
N ILE A 545 -7.11 -4.59 5.89
CA ILE A 545 -5.93 -4.10 5.17
C ILE A 545 -4.78 -5.08 5.38
N ASP A 546 -4.17 -5.51 4.27
CA ASP A 546 -2.91 -6.25 4.27
C ASP A 546 -1.75 -5.27 4.44
N PHE A 547 -1.08 -5.31 5.58
CA PHE A 547 0.12 -4.52 5.85
C PHE A 547 1.36 -5.41 5.78
N LEU A 548 2.47 -4.89 5.23
CA LEU A 548 3.80 -5.40 5.55
C LEU A 548 4.17 -4.91 6.95
N VAL A 549 4.35 -5.82 7.90
CA VAL A 549 4.71 -5.45 9.28
C VAL A 549 6.22 -5.30 9.42
N THR A 550 6.64 -4.24 10.10
CA THR A 550 8.03 -4.05 10.54
C THR A 550 8.03 -3.72 12.04
N THR A 551 8.83 -4.43 12.82
CA THR A 551 9.03 -4.22 14.26
C THR A 551 9.74 -2.90 14.53
N LYS A 552 9.28 -2.15 15.55
CA LYS A 552 10.01 -0.98 16.04
C LYS A 552 11.30 -1.47 16.71
N LYS A 553 12.44 -0.98 16.25
CA LYS A 553 13.75 -1.28 16.85
C LYS A 553 14.18 -0.21 17.85
N ILE A 554 15.07 -0.59 18.77
CA ILE A 554 15.89 0.35 19.55
C ILE A 554 17.23 0.61 18.82
N GLU A 555 18.07 1.50 19.35
CA GLU A 555 19.32 1.94 18.70
C GLU A 555 20.34 0.81 18.47
N THR A 556 20.29 -0.27 19.27
CA THR A 556 21.10 -1.48 19.09
C THR A 556 20.67 -2.35 17.89
N GLY A 557 19.51 -2.05 17.29
CA GLY A 557 18.89 -2.86 16.23
C GLY A 557 17.96 -3.98 16.74
N GLU A 558 17.87 -4.17 18.05
CA GLU A 558 16.96 -5.14 18.69
C GLU A 558 15.51 -4.65 18.73
N ASP A 559 14.56 -5.56 18.98
CA ASP A 559 13.14 -5.22 19.07
C ASP A 559 12.81 -4.40 20.33
N PHE A 560 12.07 -3.31 20.17
CA PHE A 560 11.44 -2.62 21.29
C PHE A 560 10.33 -3.49 21.89
N ILE A 561 10.54 -3.93 23.14
CA ILE A 561 9.53 -4.61 23.95
C ILE A 561 9.02 -3.64 25.02
N GLY A 562 7.72 -3.36 24.97
CA GLY A 562 7.00 -2.61 26.01
C GLY A 562 6.37 -3.55 27.04
N THR A 563 5.96 -2.97 28.16
CA THR A 563 5.31 -3.65 29.28
C THR A 563 4.03 -2.92 29.64
N LEU A 564 2.96 -3.67 29.89
CA LEU A 564 1.75 -3.25 30.58
C LEU A 564 1.80 -3.78 32.02
N PHE A 565 1.35 -2.95 32.96
CA PHE A 565 1.08 -3.32 34.34
C PHE A 565 -0.43 -3.30 34.55
N GLU A 566 -0.97 -4.31 35.23
CA GLU A 566 -2.39 -4.38 35.61
C GLU A 566 -2.54 -3.94 37.07
N ASP A 567 -3.32 -2.88 37.32
CA ASP A 567 -3.61 -2.38 38.67
C ASP A 567 -4.60 -3.30 39.40
N GLY A 568 -4.15 -4.50 39.78
CA GLY A 568 -4.95 -5.48 40.53
C GLY A 568 -4.13 -6.69 41.00
N SER A 569 -4.19 -6.99 42.30
CA SER A 569 -3.50 -8.11 42.94
C SER A 569 -4.18 -9.46 42.69
N ASN A 570 -4.05 -9.97 41.47
CA ASN A 570 -4.67 -11.23 41.07
C ASN A 570 -3.80 -12.44 41.51
N PHE A 571 -4.06 -12.96 42.72
CA PHE A 571 -3.29 -14.00 43.45
C PHE A 571 -3.22 -15.41 42.78
N LYS A 572 -3.41 -15.53 41.46
CA LYS A 572 -3.43 -16.82 40.73
C LYS A 572 -2.47 -16.92 39.54
N SER A 573 -1.71 -15.88 39.19
CA SER A 573 -0.71 -15.93 38.12
C SER A 573 0.65 -15.41 38.58
N SER A 574 1.73 -16.13 38.22
CA SER A 574 3.11 -15.82 38.62
C SER A 574 3.78 -14.73 37.79
N SER A 575 3.02 -13.96 37.00
CA SER A 575 3.53 -12.84 36.21
C SER A 575 2.43 -11.81 35.87
N GLN A 576 2.28 -10.76 36.69
CA GLN A 576 1.43 -9.58 36.41
C GLN A 576 2.06 -8.62 35.38
N VAL A 577 2.73 -9.16 34.35
CA VAL A 577 3.63 -8.41 33.45
C VAL A 577 3.35 -8.80 32.00
N THR A 578 2.40 -8.10 31.38
CA THR A 578 1.98 -8.34 29.99
C THR A 578 2.90 -7.58 29.04
N GLN A 579 3.69 -8.30 28.25
CA GLN A 579 4.69 -7.70 27.35
C GLN A 579 4.12 -7.52 25.93
N TYR A 580 4.58 -6.51 25.20
CA TYR A 580 4.15 -6.23 23.82
C TYR A 580 5.29 -5.72 22.92
N LYS A 581 5.12 -5.78 21.60
CA LYS A 581 6.00 -5.11 20.61
C LYS A 581 5.21 -4.10 19.79
N THR A 582 5.79 -2.93 19.54
CA THR A 582 5.21 -1.96 18.59
C THR A 582 5.60 -2.33 17.16
N LEU A 583 4.61 -2.37 16.27
CA LEU A 583 4.72 -2.59 14.84
C LEU A 583 4.52 -1.25 14.09
N VAL A 584 5.29 -1.09 13.02
CA VAL A 584 5.14 -0.07 11.97
C VAL A 584 4.48 -0.75 10.78
N LEU A 585 3.22 -0.41 10.52
CA LEU A 585 2.38 -0.96 9.47
C LEU A 585 2.66 -0.26 8.13
N ARG A 586 3.08 -1.02 7.11
CA ARG A 586 3.49 -0.50 5.80
C ARG A 586 2.59 -0.97 4.66
N VAL A 587 2.45 -0.11 3.66
CA VAL A 587 1.73 -0.33 2.40
C VAL A 587 2.65 -0.08 1.20
N GLY A 588 2.30 -0.65 0.05
CA GLY A 588 3.02 -0.42 -1.20
C GLY A 588 2.68 0.93 -1.83
N PHE A 589 3.70 1.76 -2.07
CA PHE A 589 3.57 3.15 -2.49
C PHE A 589 4.55 3.47 -3.62
N ASP A 590 4.20 4.44 -4.45
CA ASP A 590 4.91 4.80 -5.69
C ASP A 590 4.55 6.25 -6.03
N GLU A 591 5.54 7.12 -6.02
CA GLU A 591 5.40 8.58 -6.19
C GLU A 591 5.08 8.98 -7.64
N ASN A 592 5.31 8.08 -8.60
CA ASN A 592 4.92 8.25 -9.99
C ASN A 592 3.44 7.91 -10.24
N ASN A 593 2.74 7.29 -9.27
CA ASN A 593 1.32 7.02 -9.37
C ASN A 593 0.49 8.24 -8.91
N PRO A 594 -0.35 8.86 -9.78
CA PRO A 594 -1.13 10.03 -9.42
C PRO A 594 -2.18 9.77 -8.31
N LEU A 595 -2.51 8.51 -8.01
CA LEU A 595 -3.38 8.14 -6.88
C LEU A 595 -2.65 8.06 -5.53
N HIS A 596 -1.33 8.27 -5.50
CA HIS A 596 -0.49 8.17 -4.30
C HIS A 596 0.03 9.55 -3.84
N GLY A 597 0.51 10.39 -4.78
CA GLY A 597 1.10 11.69 -4.46
C GLY A 597 2.44 11.60 -3.73
N TYR A 598 2.76 12.60 -2.91
CA TYR A 598 3.96 12.65 -2.07
C TYR A 598 3.79 11.84 -0.77
N LEU A 599 4.88 11.39 -0.14
CA LEU A 599 4.78 10.67 1.14
C LEU A 599 4.46 11.62 2.31
N ASN A 600 5.22 12.71 2.44
CA ASN A 600 4.95 13.81 3.36
C ASN A 600 5.48 15.12 2.76
N PRO A 601 4.69 15.82 1.91
CA PRO A 601 5.17 16.96 1.15
C PRO A 601 5.56 18.14 2.04
N CYS A 602 4.94 18.32 3.21
CA CYS A 602 5.30 19.42 4.09
C CYS A 602 6.65 19.15 4.80
N GLU A 603 6.95 17.91 5.16
CA GLU A 603 8.30 17.56 5.64
C GLU A 603 9.36 17.68 4.52
N ASP A 604 8.98 17.41 3.27
CA ASP A 604 9.88 17.62 2.12
C ASP A 604 10.19 19.12 1.94
N VAL A 605 9.19 20.00 2.10
CA VAL A 605 9.36 21.47 2.10
C VAL A 605 10.19 21.97 3.28
N ILE A 606 9.85 21.55 4.51
CA ILE A 606 10.53 21.95 5.76
C ILE A 606 12.02 21.60 5.74
N GLN A 607 12.35 20.42 5.21
CA GLN A 607 13.74 19.97 5.06
C GLN A 607 14.44 20.52 3.80
N GLY A 608 13.73 21.28 2.95
CA GLY A 608 14.27 21.79 1.69
C GLY A 608 14.60 20.70 0.65
N ARG A 609 14.01 19.51 0.78
CA ARG A 609 14.25 18.34 -0.07
C ARG A 609 13.49 18.48 -1.39
N ASN A 610 14.07 19.26 -2.31
CA ASN A 610 13.53 19.50 -3.64
C ASN A 610 13.61 18.22 -4.51
N PRO A 611 12.51 17.72 -5.09
CA PRO A 611 12.54 16.55 -5.98
C PRO A 611 13.13 16.89 -7.36
N SER A 612 13.98 16.00 -7.88
CA SER A 612 14.68 16.14 -9.16
C SER A 612 13.87 15.58 -10.34
N PRO A 613 13.96 16.16 -11.55
CA PRO A 613 13.41 15.56 -12.78
C PRO A 613 13.98 14.17 -13.11
N ASN A 614 15.14 13.80 -12.56
CA ASN A 614 15.70 12.45 -12.73
C ASN A 614 15.14 11.42 -11.73
N ASP A 615 14.48 11.85 -10.65
CA ASP A 615 13.97 10.93 -9.61
C ASP A 615 12.82 10.06 -10.14
N GLU A 616 12.09 10.51 -11.16
CA GLU A 616 11.02 9.73 -11.83
C GLU A 616 11.53 8.37 -12.34
N LYS A 617 12.83 8.27 -12.70
CA LYS A 617 13.47 7.01 -13.14
C LYS A 617 13.85 6.07 -11.99
N ASN A 618 14.01 6.61 -10.77
CA ASN A 618 14.41 5.86 -9.58
C ASN A 618 13.25 5.63 -8.59
N GLY A 619 12.12 6.33 -8.75
CA GLY A 619 10.89 6.20 -7.99
C GLY A 619 10.18 4.86 -8.21
N GLY A 620 10.75 3.78 -7.69
CA GLY A 620 10.13 2.45 -7.71
C GLY A 620 9.08 2.27 -6.62
N TYR A 621 8.06 1.45 -6.92
CA TYR A 621 7.10 0.94 -5.93
C TYR A 621 7.86 0.35 -4.71
N LYS A 622 7.58 0.86 -3.50
CA LYS A 622 8.35 0.67 -2.26
C LYS A 622 7.43 0.61 -1.01
N PRO A 623 7.84 -0.04 0.10
CA PRO A 623 7.03 -0.14 1.32
C PRO A 623 7.19 1.07 2.27
N VAL A 624 6.13 1.86 2.44
CA VAL A 624 6.10 3.05 3.31
C VAL A 624 5.08 2.89 4.44
N PRO A 625 5.23 3.56 5.61
CA PRO A 625 4.20 3.57 6.64
C PRO A 625 2.89 4.19 6.14
N PHE A 626 1.75 3.71 6.63
CA PHE A 626 0.43 4.18 6.19
C PHE A 626 -0.02 5.44 6.95
N TYR A 627 -0.07 6.59 6.27
CA TYR A 627 -0.40 7.90 6.84
C TYR A 627 -1.78 8.40 6.34
N PRO A 628 -2.90 7.82 6.81
CA PRO A 628 -4.22 8.11 6.26
C PRO A 628 -4.59 9.60 6.30
N THR A 629 -5.21 10.08 5.21
CA THR A 629 -5.56 11.51 5.04
C THR A 629 -7.07 11.79 5.10
N GLU A 630 -7.93 10.81 4.86
CA GLU A 630 -9.38 10.96 4.87
C GLU A 630 -10.03 9.76 5.62
N PRO A 631 -10.53 9.92 6.87
CA PRO A 631 -10.22 11.03 7.79
C PRO A 631 -8.74 11.04 8.18
N SER A 632 -8.28 12.20 8.66
CA SER A 632 -6.94 12.38 9.22
C SER A 632 -6.97 12.12 10.74
N MET A 633 -5.93 11.50 11.29
CA MET A 633 -5.84 11.23 12.75
C MET A 633 -4.89 12.23 13.43
N ASN A 634 -5.10 12.44 14.74
CA ASN A 634 -4.21 13.23 15.61
C ASN A 634 -2.99 12.42 16.11
N TYR A 635 -3.01 11.09 16.02
CA TYR A 635 -1.88 10.19 16.34
C TYR A 635 -1.43 9.37 15.10
N PRO A 636 -0.19 8.82 15.09
CA PRO A 636 0.33 8.03 13.97
C PRO A 636 -0.35 6.65 13.85
N ALA A 637 -1.43 6.57 13.07
CA ALA A 637 -2.24 5.37 12.85
C ALA A 637 -1.52 4.18 12.14
N TYR A 638 -0.24 4.32 11.76
CA TYR A 638 0.60 3.20 11.32
C TYR A 638 1.30 2.47 12.49
N LEU A 639 1.19 2.96 13.72
CA LEU A 639 1.71 2.27 14.91
C LEU A 639 0.64 1.36 15.52
N CYS A 640 1.04 0.13 15.82
CA CYS A 640 0.17 -0.94 16.33
C CYS A 640 0.91 -1.75 17.41
N ASN A 641 0.30 -2.03 18.57
CA ASN A 641 0.93 -2.77 19.66
C ASN A 641 0.48 -4.25 19.67
N ILE A 642 1.40 -5.14 19.29
CA ILE A 642 1.39 -6.61 19.37
C ILE A 642 1.55 -7.21 20.79
N ILE A 643 0.53 -7.71 21.51
CA ILE A 643 0.78 -8.50 22.75
C ILE A 643 1.67 -9.72 22.43
N LEU A 644 2.65 -10.01 23.28
CA LEU A 644 3.54 -11.17 23.17
C LEU A 644 3.01 -12.36 23.98
N GLU A 645 2.67 -13.43 23.27
CA GLU A 645 2.23 -14.69 23.86
C GLU A 645 3.43 -15.61 24.14
N LYS A 646 3.49 -16.25 25.31
CA LYS A 646 4.59 -17.15 25.70
C LYS A 646 4.20 -18.61 25.47
N THR A 647 4.98 -19.34 24.69
CA THR A 647 4.80 -20.79 24.47
C THR A 647 6.15 -21.49 24.52
N GLY A 648 6.30 -22.48 25.40
CA GLY A 648 7.57 -23.22 25.56
C GLY A 648 8.77 -22.34 25.94
N GLY A 649 8.54 -21.23 26.64
CA GLY A 649 9.58 -20.25 27.00
C GLY A 649 9.90 -19.21 25.92
N ILE A 650 9.32 -19.30 24.72
CA ILE A 650 9.56 -18.34 23.62
C ILE A 650 8.36 -17.41 23.47
N THR A 651 8.61 -16.11 23.28
CA THR A 651 7.57 -15.10 22.98
C THR A 651 7.26 -15.04 21.50
N HIS A 652 5.98 -15.04 21.13
CA HIS A 652 5.49 -14.98 19.75
C HIS A 652 4.49 -13.85 19.53
N LEU A 653 4.45 -13.32 18.31
CA LEU A 653 3.34 -12.51 17.80
C LEU A 653 2.34 -13.48 17.13
N LEU A 654 1.08 -13.44 17.57
CA LEU A 654 0.01 -14.30 17.06
C LEU A 654 -1.12 -13.47 16.44
N THR A 655 -1.90 -14.09 15.56
CA THR A 655 -3.21 -13.59 15.14
C THR A 655 -4.19 -13.54 16.32
N GLU A 656 -5.25 -12.74 16.18
CA GLU A 656 -6.33 -12.55 17.15
C GLU A 656 -6.99 -13.88 17.58
N ASP A 657 -7.12 -14.83 16.65
CA ASP A 657 -7.63 -16.18 16.91
C ASP A 657 -6.59 -17.15 17.50
N LYS A 658 -5.38 -16.66 17.76
CA LYS A 658 -4.17 -17.37 18.23
C LYS A 658 -3.70 -18.56 17.37
N LYS A 659 -4.27 -18.76 16.16
CA LYS A 659 -3.95 -19.92 15.30
C LYS A 659 -2.69 -19.73 14.44
N GLN A 660 -2.27 -18.49 14.16
CA GLN A 660 -1.16 -18.22 13.24
C GLN A 660 -0.12 -17.30 13.88
N ARG A 661 1.15 -17.73 13.87
CA ARG A 661 2.29 -16.91 14.29
C ARG A 661 2.83 -16.07 13.14
N PHE A 662 3.31 -14.86 13.43
CA PHE A 662 4.04 -14.03 12.47
C PHE A 662 5.29 -13.39 13.09
N GLU A 663 6.12 -12.81 12.23
CA GLU A 663 7.40 -12.18 12.59
C GLU A 663 7.66 -10.94 11.73
N ASP A 664 8.82 -10.32 11.90
CA ASP A 664 9.27 -9.17 11.11
C ASP A 664 9.29 -9.46 9.59
N GLY A 665 8.91 -8.48 8.78
CA GLY A 665 8.89 -8.61 7.32
C GLY A 665 7.88 -9.62 6.78
N MET A 666 6.85 -9.97 7.55
CA MET A 666 5.66 -10.68 7.05
C MET A 666 4.59 -9.70 6.54
N ILE A 667 3.75 -10.16 5.62
CA ILE A 667 2.51 -9.47 5.26
C ILE A 667 1.36 -10.11 6.02
N VAL A 668 0.60 -9.30 6.75
CA VAL A 668 -0.48 -9.72 7.66
C VAL A 668 -1.72 -8.88 7.38
N GLU A 669 -2.87 -9.53 7.37
CA GLU A 669 -4.20 -8.91 7.24
C GLU A 669 -4.69 -8.46 8.60
N PHE A 670 -5.06 -7.19 8.73
CA PHE A 670 -5.61 -6.61 9.96
C PHE A 670 -7.05 -6.10 9.75
N ARG A 671 -7.89 -6.24 10.77
CA ARG A 671 -9.13 -5.45 10.95
C ARG A 671 -8.83 -4.21 11.81
N PHE A 672 -9.67 -3.18 11.71
CA PHE A 672 -9.61 -2.01 12.59
C PHE A 672 -10.78 -2.06 13.58
N ASP A 673 -10.45 -1.96 14.86
CA ASP A 673 -11.37 -1.97 15.99
C ASP A 673 -11.47 -0.53 16.53
N LYS A 674 -12.65 0.11 16.47
CA LYS A 674 -12.78 1.53 16.84
C LYS A 674 -12.77 1.76 18.35
N GLU A 675 -13.34 0.83 19.10
CA GLU A 675 -13.58 0.95 20.55
C GLU A 675 -12.33 0.62 21.39
N ALA A 676 -11.24 0.21 20.74
CA ALA A 676 -9.97 -0.11 21.41
C ALA A 676 -9.07 1.13 21.56
N ASP A 677 -8.24 1.11 22.60
CA ASP A 677 -7.26 2.17 22.88
C ASP A 677 -6.35 2.53 21.71
N LYS A 678 -5.90 3.78 21.68
CA LYS A 678 -4.90 4.28 20.72
C LYS A 678 -3.70 3.32 20.62
N TYR A 679 -3.31 3.02 19.39
CA TYR A 679 -2.30 2.02 19.00
C TYR A 679 -2.68 0.54 19.22
N TRP A 680 -3.81 0.21 19.84
CA TRP A 680 -4.30 -1.17 20.02
C TRP A 680 -5.46 -1.56 19.08
N GLN A 681 -5.88 -0.62 18.22
CA GLN A 681 -7.03 -0.73 17.31
C GLN A 681 -6.83 -1.68 16.13
N TRP A 682 -5.61 -1.82 15.62
CA TRP A 682 -5.30 -2.77 14.56
C TRP A 682 -5.16 -4.19 15.11
N LYS A 683 -6.08 -5.11 14.77
CA LYS A 683 -6.06 -6.51 15.20
C LYS A 683 -5.64 -7.44 14.04
N PRO A 684 -4.56 -8.24 14.17
CA PRO A 684 -4.06 -9.11 13.10
C PRO A 684 -4.92 -10.37 12.98
N ILE A 685 -5.63 -10.56 11.87
CA ILE A 685 -6.56 -11.70 11.70
C ILE A 685 -5.99 -12.86 10.89
N ARG A 686 -5.05 -12.63 9.95
CA ARG A 686 -4.53 -13.69 9.07
C ARG A 686 -3.16 -13.35 8.47
N VAL A 687 -2.24 -14.31 8.50
CA VAL A 687 -0.91 -14.19 7.87
C VAL A 687 -1.03 -14.48 6.37
N ARG A 688 -0.54 -13.58 5.52
CA ARG A 688 -0.63 -13.69 4.05
C ARG A 688 0.60 -14.41 3.48
N TYR A 689 0.82 -15.66 3.89
CA TYR A 689 1.99 -16.48 3.51
C TYR A 689 2.41 -16.37 2.04
N LYS A 690 1.45 -16.40 1.09
CA LYS A 690 1.74 -16.23 -0.36
C LYS A 690 2.36 -14.87 -0.70
N LYS A 691 1.86 -13.77 -0.13
CA LYS A 691 2.40 -12.41 -0.33
C LYS A 691 3.77 -12.28 0.36
N THR A 692 3.90 -12.83 1.58
CA THR A 692 5.16 -12.89 2.32
C THR A 692 6.25 -13.65 1.55
N ALA A 693 5.90 -14.78 0.93
CA ALA A 693 6.83 -15.56 0.10
C ALA A 693 7.23 -14.81 -1.19
N GLU A 694 6.28 -14.13 -1.85
CA GLU A 694 6.59 -13.27 -3.00
C GLU A 694 7.56 -12.14 -2.62
N PHE A 695 7.32 -11.47 -1.48
CA PHE A 695 8.21 -10.45 -0.93
C PHE A 695 9.61 -11.00 -0.60
N ARG A 696 9.70 -12.09 0.17
CA ARG A 696 10.97 -12.73 0.57
C ARG A 696 11.74 -13.35 -0.61
N ALA A 697 11.09 -13.58 -1.75
CA ALA A 697 11.73 -13.96 -3.01
C ALA A 697 12.23 -12.76 -3.85
N GLY A 698 12.19 -11.53 -3.32
CA GLY A 698 12.59 -10.30 -4.01
C GLY A 698 11.48 -9.65 -4.86
N GLY A 699 10.24 -10.11 -4.73
CA GLY A 699 9.07 -9.53 -5.38
C GLY A 699 8.64 -8.20 -4.77
N ARG A 700 7.95 -7.37 -5.56
CA ARG A 700 7.47 -6.04 -5.15
C ARG A 700 6.07 -6.06 -4.53
N ASN A 701 5.78 -7.07 -3.72
CA ASN A 701 4.52 -7.18 -2.98
C ASN A 701 4.73 -6.69 -1.54
N TYR A 702 3.94 -5.70 -1.11
CA TYR A 702 4.10 -5.01 0.19
C TYR A 702 2.76 -4.87 0.92
N GLY A 703 1.84 -5.82 0.71
CA GLY A 703 0.47 -5.75 1.24
C GLY A 703 -0.52 -5.15 0.24
N ASN A 704 -1.36 -4.21 0.68
CA ASN A 704 -2.17 -3.38 -0.18
C ASN A 704 -1.34 -2.25 -0.82
N ALA A 705 -1.77 -1.77 -1.99
CA ALA A 705 -1.30 -0.49 -2.53
C ALA A 705 -1.93 0.67 -1.75
N TYR A 706 -1.22 1.79 -1.63
CA TYR A 706 -1.61 2.92 -0.77
C TYR A 706 -3.05 3.41 -1.00
N HIS A 707 -3.44 3.62 -2.26
CA HIS A 707 -4.79 4.08 -2.60
C HIS A 707 -5.90 3.07 -2.23
N VAL A 708 -5.59 1.77 -2.22
CA VAL A 708 -6.52 0.72 -1.78
C VAL A 708 -6.66 0.75 -0.26
N ALA A 709 -5.56 0.92 0.47
CA ALA A 709 -5.59 1.08 1.92
C ALA A 709 -6.36 2.36 2.34
N GLN A 710 -6.19 3.47 1.62
CA GLN A 710 -6.94 4.72 1.87
C GLN A 710 -8.44 4.56 1.60
N SER A 711 -8.83 3.84 0.55
CA SER A 711 -10.24 3.52 0.24
C SER A 711 -10.87 2.67 1.35
N VAL A 712 -10.20 1.59 1.78
CA VAL A 712 -10.67 0.76 2.90
C VAL A 712 -10.73 1.57 4.22
N TRP A 713 -9.76 2.46 4.47
CA TRP A 713 -9.78 3.35 5.63
C TRP A 713 -10.99 4.31 5.61
N ARG A 714 -11.37 4.84 4.44
CA ARG A 714 -12.63 5.60 4.29
C ARG A 714 -13.85 4.72 4.55
N SER A 715 -13.91 3.49 4.04
CA SER A 715 -15.01 2.54 4.30
C SER A 715 -15.13 2.14 5.78
N ILE A 716 -14.02 2.08 6.53
CA ILE A 716 -14.01 1.82 7.99
C ILE A 716 -14.63 3.00 8.75
N HIS A 717 -14.26 4.23 8.40
CA HIS A 717 -14.70 5.43 9.13
C HIS A 717 -16.09 5.91 8.71
N ASN A 718 -16.42 5.81 7.42
CA ASN A 718 -17.68 6.23 6.82
C ASN A 718 -18.37 5.01 6.18
N PRO A 719 -18.85 4.03 6.97
CA PRO A 719 -19.34 2.77 6.46
C PRO A 719 -20.67 2.91 5.70
N VAL A 720 -20.75 2.24 4.55
CA VAL A 720 -22.02 1.83 3.97
C VAL A 720 -22.50 0.62 4.77
N THR A 721 -23.44 0.80 5.69
CA THR A 721 -23.97 -0.29 6.53
C THR A 721 -24.98 -1.16 5.76
N GLU A 722 -25.33 -2.34 6.29
CA GLU A 722 -26.35 -3.21 5.68
C GLU A 722 -27.71 -2.50 5.55
N ASN A 723 -28.12 -1.73 6.58
CA ASN A 723 -29.34 -0.93 6.54
C ASN A 723 -29.29 0.12 5.40
N ILE A 724 -28.16 0.81 5.22
CA ILE A 724 -28.00 1.80 4.15
C ILE A 724 -28.09 1.14 2.77
N ILE A 725 -27.39 0.02 2.53
CA ILE A 725 -27.38 -0.63 1.20
C ILE A 725 -28.67 -1.39 0.88
N SER A 726 -29.47 -1.79 1.88
CA SER A 726 -30.74 -2.49 1.70
C SER A 726 -31.97 -1.56 1.66
N THR A 727 -31.89 -0.35 2.20
CA THR A 727 -33.04 0.59 2.21
C THR A 727 -32.83 1.82 1.34
N GLY A 728 -31.59 2.30 1.19
CA GLY A 728 -31.29 3.62 0.61
C GLY A 728 -31.56 4.79 1.54
N TYR A 729 -32.04 4.55 2.77
CA TYR A 729 -32.19 5.58 3.82
C TYR A 729 -30.89 5.76 4.61
N GLY A 730 -30.78 6.89 5.33
CA GLY A 730 -29.60 7.20 6.13
C GLY A 730 -28.33 7.56 5.33
N ILE A 731 -28.45 7.76 4.01
CA ILE A 731 -27.35 8.25 3.17
C ILE A 731 -27.20 9.77 3.41
N PRO A 732 -26.07 10.28 3.95
CA PRO A 732 -25.92 11.70 4.20
C PRO A 732 -25.77 12.49 2.88
N ASP A 733 -26.42 13.65 2.72
CA ASP A 733 -26.31 14.47 1.50
C ASP A 733 -24.90 15.03 1.26
N SER A 734 -24.17 15.32 2.34
CA SER A 734 -22.73 15.59 2.31
C SER A 734 -22.01 14.68 3.30
N VAL A 735 -20.75 14.30 3.04
CA VAL A 735 -19.88 13.90 4.15
C VAL A 735 -19.22 15.20 4.57
N SER A 736 -19.57 15.67 5.75
CA SER A 736 -18.82 16.71 6.45
C SER A 736 -17.47 16.12 6.90
N ILE A 737 -16.55 15.92 5.93
CA ILE A 737 -15.13 15.89 6.23
C ILE A 737 -14.80 17.33 6.65
N GLU A 738 -14.76 17.56 7.96
CA GLU A 738 -14.60 18.88 8.58
C GLU A 738 -13.27 19.53 8.15
N ASP A 739 -12.22 18.72 8.03
CA ASP A 739 -10.89 19.09 7.51
C ASP A 739 -10.88 19.66 6.07
N LYS A 740 -11.96 19.49 5.28
CA LYS A 740 -11.94 19.65 3.81
C LYS A 740 -12.78 20.84 3.33
N TYR A 741 -12.12 21.95 3.00
CA TYR A 741 -12.76 23.17 2.51
C TYR A 741 -13.35 23.04 1.09
N TYR A 742 -12.61 22.44 0.14
CA TYR A 742 -13.04 22.33 -1.27
C TYR A 742 -13.62 20.94 -1.62
N ASP A 743 -14.94 20.82 -1.82
CA ASP A 743 -15.59 19.58 -2.31
C ASP A 743 -15.76 19.57 -3.85
N ARG A 744 -14.64 19.47 -4.57
CA ARG A 744 -14.65 19.53 -6.06
C ARG A 744 -15.08 18.23 -6.72
N LYS A 745 -16.40 18.04 -6.88
CA LYS A 745 -16.99 17.04 -7.78
C LYS A 745 -16.58 17.33 -9.22
N GLY A 746 -16.24 16.30 -9.99
CA GLY A 746 -15.42 16.39 -11.21
C GLY A 746 -16.10 16.92 -12.48
N ALA A 747 -17.20 17.68 -12.36
CA ALA A 747 -17.88 18.29 -13.49
C ALA A 747 -17.10 19.46 -14.13
N VAL A 748 -17.48 19.82 -15.36
CA VAL A 748 -17.04 21.07 -15.99
C VAL A 748 -17.82 22.22 -15.37
N SER A 749 -17.20 22.90 -14.41
CA SER A 749 -17.78 24.07 -13.74
C SER A 749 -18.26 25.14 -14.73
N LEU A 750 -19.51 25.58 -14.58
CA LEU A 750 -20.17 26.59 -15.41
C LEU A 750 -19.70 28.01 -15.10
N THR A 751 -19.11 28.24 -13.93
CA THR A 751 -18.50 29.51 -13.49
C THR A 751 -17.01 29.64 -13.87
N LYS A 752 -16.57 28.92 -14.93
CA LYS A 752 -15.18 28.87 -15.39
C LYS A 752 -14.63 30.22 -15.83
N SER A 753 -15.44 31.08 -16.45
CA SER A 753 -14.99 32.38 -16.98
C SER A 753 -14.82 33.38 -15.84
N LEU A 754 -15.75 33.41 -14.88
CA LEU A 754 -15.65 34.14 -13.61
C LEU A 754 -14.35 33.77 -12.88
N ARG A 755 -14.10 32.47 -12.70
CA ARG A 755 -12.88 32.00 -12.02
C ARG A 755 -11.62 32.35 -12.80
N ASN A 756 -11.66 32.34 -14.14
CA ASN A 756 -10.53 32.83 -14.95
C ASN A 756 -10.31 34.34 -14.75
N PHE A 757 -11.36 35.16 -14.71
CA PHE A 757 -11.25 36.61 -14.48
C PHE A 757 -10.65 36.92 -13.10
N HIS A 758 -11.20 36.35 -12.03
CA HIS A 758 -10.71 36.52 -10.67
C HIS A 758 -9.24 36.07 -10.53
N ASN A 759 -8.90 34.90 -11.08
CA ASN A 759 -7.60 34.28 -10.85
C ASN A 759 -6.49 34.69 -11.84
N LEU A 760 -6.82 35.06 -13.08
CA LEU A 760 -5.84 35.38 -14.13
C LEU A 760 -5.73 36.88 -14.41
N TYR A 761 -6.73 37.67 -14.03
CA TYR A 761 -6.70 39.13 -14.11
C TYR A 761 -6.69 39.77 -12.73
N ILE A 762 -7.78 39.73 -11.93
CA ILE A 762 -7.90 40.49 -10.66
C ILE A 762 -6.74 40.20 -9.70
N LYS A 763 -6.69 38.98 -9.14
CA LYS A 763 -5.66 38.58 -8.17
C LYS A 763 -4.24 38.71 -8.72
N ARG A 764 -4.08 38.45 -10.03
CA ARG A 764 -2.80 38.56 -10.72
C ARG A 764 -2.29 40.00 -10.67
N LYS A 765 -3.12 40.93 -11.14
CA LYS A 765 -2.80 42.36 -11.26
C LYS A 765 -2.66 43.04 -9.89
N LEU A 766 -3.42 42.59 -8.90
CA LEU A 766 -3.30 43.01 -7.50
C LEU A 766 -1.92 42.64 -6.91
N ILE A 767 -1.49 41.38 -7.05
CA ILE A 767 -0.19 40.92 -6.53
C ILE A 767 0.98 41.44 -7.37
N GLU A 768 0.93 41.35 -8.70
CA GLU A 768 2.00 41.83 -9.59
C GLU A 768 2.16 43.37 -9.55
N GLY A 769 1.09 44.13 -9.29
CA GLY A 769 1.14 45.59 -9.15
C GLY A 769 1.68 46.07 -7.79
N CYS A 770 1.38 45.35 -6.70
CA CYS A 770 1.83 45.71 -5.36
C CYS A 770 3.19 45.10 -4.97
N SER A 771 3.93 44.52 -5.92
CA SER A 771 5.17 43.78 -5.65
C SER A 771 6.35 44.23 -6.52
N LYS A 772 7.56 44.04 -5.97
CA LYS A 772 8.84 44.21 -6.66
C LYS A 772 9.62 42.91 -6.61
N ARG A 773 10.61 42.77 -7.50
CA ARG A 773 11.44 41.56 -7.57
C ARG A 773 12.28 41.44 -6.30
N GLY A 774 12.11 40.34 -5.57
CA GLY A 774 12.83 40.04 -4.33
C GLY A 774 12.01 40.24 -3.06
N ASP A 775 10.85 40.90 -3.14
CA ASP A 775 9.92 41.12 -2.03
C ASP A 775 9.47 39.80 -1.38
N ILE A 776 8.96 39.88 -0.16
CA ILE A 776 8.38 38.78 0.60
C ILE A 776 6.90 39.01 0.90
N LEU A 777 6.11 37.94 0.85
CA LEU A 777 4.66 37.99 1.05
C LEU A 777 4.22 37.03 2.16
N ILE A 778 3.33 37.49 3.02
CA ILE A 778 2.58 36.64 3.96
C ILE A 778 1.13 36.53 3.46
N ASP A 779 0.62 35.32 3.29
CA ASP A 779 -0.77 35.07 2.91
C ASP A 779 -1.52 34.44 4.09
N GLN A 780 -2.48 35.20 4.63
CA GLN A 780 -3.19 34.87 5.88
C GLN A 780 -4.32 33.84 5.69
N SER A 781 -4.60 33.42 4.45
CA SER A 781 -5.63 32.43 4.12
C SER A 781 -5.26 31.70 2.82
N VAL A 782 -4.10 31.03 2.84
CA VAL A 782 -3.40 30.61 1.62
C VAL A 782 -4.12 29.49 0.84
N GLY A 783 -5.05 28.78 1.48
CA GLY A 783 -5.78 27.66 0.91
C GLY A 783 -4.83 26.58 0.39
N LYS A 784 -5.20 25.93 -0.72
CA LYS A 784 -4.29 25.04 -1.47
C LYS A 784 -3.28 25.84 -2.32
N ALA A 785 -2.72 26.91 -1.78
CA ALA A 785 -1.78 27.83 -2.42
C ALA A 785 -2.13 28.15 -3.89
N GLY A 786 -3.37 28.60 -4.13
CA GLY A 786 -3.89 28.85 -5.50
C GLY A 786 -3.15 29.98 -6.23
N ASP A 787 -2.50 30.86 -5.49
CA ASP A 787 -1.84 32.06 -5.98
C ASP A 787 -0.34 31.89 -6.30
N LEU A 788 0.20 30.67 -6.12
CA LEU A 788 1.57 30.25 -6.49
C LEU A 788 2.07 30.77 -7.85
N PRO A 789 1.30 30.69 -8.96
CA PRO A 789 1.75 31.21 -10.26
C PRO A 789 1.99 32.73 -10.29
N LYS A 790 1.35 33.48 -9.39
CA LYS A 790 1.45 34.94 -9.27
C LYS A 790 2.68 35.33 -8.47
N TRP A 791 2.97 34.61 -7.40
CA TRP A 791 4.21 34.74 -6.62
C TRP A 791 5.44 34.46 -7.51
N ILE A 792 5.36 33.46 -8.40
CA ILE A 792 6.38 33.17 -9.42
C ILE A 792 6.49 34.31 -10.44
N GLY A 793 5.36 34.79 -11.00
CA GLY A 793 5.34 35.90 -11.97
C GLY A 793 5.94 37.20 -11.42
N SER A 794 5.62 37.50 -10.17
CA SER A 794 6.10 38.65 -9.38
C SER A 794 7.58 38.54 -8.98
N LYS A 795 8.17 37.33 -9.03
CA LYS A 795 9.55 37.04 -8.64
C LYS A 795 9.85 37.42 -7.18
N LEU A 796 8.92 37.08 -6.28
CA LEU A 796 9.12 37.18 -4.83
C LEU A 796 10.30 36.31 -4.39
N SER A 797 11.00 36.66 -3.30
CA SER A 797 12.05 35.80 -2.73
C SER A 797 11.51 34.75 -1.75
N PHE A 798 10.50 35.11 -0.95
CA PHE A 798 9.92 34.24 0.07
C PHE A 798 8.41 34.43 0.23
N VAL A 799 7.67 33.35 0.46
CA VAL A 799 6.23 33.37 0.79
C VAL A 799 5.94 32.57 2.05
N PHE A 800 5.23 33.17 3.01
CA PHE A 800 4.74 32.48 4.21
C PHE A 800 3.22 32.34 4.17
N GLY A 801 2.72 31.11 4.08
CA GLY A 801 1.28 30.83 3.91
C GLY A 801 0.65 30.20 5.14
N LEU A 802 -0.47 30.76 5.61
CA LEU A 802 -1.24 30.28 6.76
C LEU A 802 -2.65 29.87 6.32
N ASP A 803 -3.15 28.73 6.78
CA ASP A 803 -4.53 28.29 6.57
C ASP A 803 -5.06 27.48 7.76
N ILE A 804 -6.35 27.56 8.03
CA ILE A 804 -7.00 26.86 9.15
C ILE A 804 -7.24 25.37 8.86
N ALA A 805 -7.50 25.02 7.59
CA ALA A 805 -7.91 23.67 7.19
C ALA A 805 -6.70 22.76 6.90
N ARG A 806 -6.68 21.57 7.50
CA ARG A 806 -5.57 20.63 7.38
C ARG A 806 -5.36 20.17 5.92
N ASP A 807 -6.45 19.87 5.21
CA ASP A 807 -6.43 19.44 3.80
C ASP A 807 -5.86 20.52 2.86
N ASN A 808 -5.99 21.81 3.22
CA ASN A 808 -5.44 22.90 2.42
C ASN A 808 -3.91 22.90 2.41
N ILE A 809 -3.27 22.56 3.54
CA ILE A 809 -1.81 22.55 3.69
C ILE A 809 -1.20 21.17 3.39
N GLU A 810 -1.67 20.12 4.09
CA GLU A 810 -0.99 18.82 4.20
C GLU A 810 -1.35 17.79 3.11
N ASN A 811 -2.39 18.03 2.30
CA ASN A 811 -2.86 17.02 1.34
C ASN A 811 -1.76 16.57 0.36
N ARG A 812 -1.51 15.25 0.37
CA ARG A 812 -0.41 14.59 -0.36
C ARG A 812 -0.48 14.69 -1.89
N ILE A 813 -1.64 14.96 -2.46
CA ILE A 813 -1.85 15.10 -3.90
C ILE A 813 -1.86 16.57 -4.30
N ASP A 814 -2.67 17.41 -3.63
CA ASP A 814 -2.95 18.77 -4.07
C ASP A 814 -2.96 19.86 -2.98
N GLY A 815 -2.48 19.58 -1.77
CA GLY A 815 -2.26 20.59 -0.73
C GLY A 815 -1.17 21.60 -1.08
N ALA A 816 -1.06 22.69 -0.31
CA ALA A 816 -0.10 23.77 -0.54
C ALA A 816 1.35 23.25 -0.71
N CYS A 817 1.80 22.37 0.20
CA CYS A 817 3.14 21.77 0.13
C CYS A 817 3.32 20.92 -1.14
N ALA A 818 2.36 20.05 -1.47
CA ALA A 818 2.43 19.17 -2.65
C ALA A 818 2.44 19.97 -3.97
N ARG A 819 1.61 21.03 -4.06
CA ARG A 819 1.59 21.94 -5.19
C ARG A 819 2.90 22.71 -5.32
N TYR A 820 3.44 23.24 -4.23
CA TYR A 820 4.73 23.94 -4.24
C TYR A 820 5.86 23.09 -4.81
N LEU A 821 6.00 21.84 -4.34
CA LEU A 821 6.98 20.88 -4.87
C LEU A 821 6.73 20.57 -6.36
N ASN A 822 5.48 20.41 -6.78
CA ASN A 822 5.10 20.19 -8.19
C ASN A 822 5.43 21.40 -9.10
N TYR A 823 5.44 22.63 -8.59
CA TYR A 823 5.96 23.79 -9.32
C TYR A 823 7.50 23.85 -9.28
N LYS A 824 8.13 23.50 -8.15
CA LYS A 824 9.60 23.45 -8.02
C LYS A 824 10.28 22.39 -8.91
N LYS A 825 9.55 21.32 -9.30
CA LYS A 825 9.94 20.40 -10.38
C LYS A 825 9.99 21.03 -11.79
N ARG A 826 9.20 22.09 -12.03
CA ARG A 826 8.91 22.65 -13.37
C ARG A 826 9.60 23.98 -13.65
N TYR A 827 9.89 24.76 -12.61
CA TYR A 827 10.46 26.10 -12.72
C TYR A 827 11.78 26.17 -11.94
N SER A 828 12.87 26.54 -12.64
CA SER A 828 14.20 26.70 -12.05
C SER A 828 14.34 27.95 -11.18
N MET A 829 13.45 28.93 -11.34
CA MET A 829 13.34 30.13 -10.51
C MET A 829 11.97 30.12 -9.84
N MET A 830 11.99 30.03 -8.51
CA MET A 830 10.83 29.92 -7.64
C MET A 830 11.07 30.77 -6.39
N PRO A 831 10.04 31.39 -5.78
CA PRO A 831 10.15 31.83 -4.39
C PRO A 831 10.41 30.62 -3.51
N ASP A 832 11.17 30.78 -2.42
CA ASP A 832 11.07 29.83 -1.31
C ASP A 832 9.73 30.02 -0.60
N ALA A 833 9.15 28.94 -0.07
CA ALA A 833 7.86 29.02 0.60
C ALA A 833 7.78 28.08 1.80
N LEU A 834 7.10 28.54 2.85
CA LEU A 834 6.78 27.76 4.04
C LEU A 834 5.27 27.89 4.31
N PHE A 835 4.66 26.79 4.73
CA PHE A 835 3.21 26.69 4.95
C PHE A 835 2.94 26.11 6.34
N VAL A 836 2.01 26.72 7.08
CA VAL A 836 1.63 26.28 8.43
C VAL A 836 0.11 26.22 8.58
N ARG A 837 -0.38 25.25 9.36
CA ARG A 837 -1.78 25.22 9.79
C ARG A 837 -1.96 26.22 10.94
N ALA A 838 -2.74 27.27 10.74
CA ALA A 838 -2.91 28.35 11.71
C ALA A 838 -4.25 29.11 11.57
N ASN A 839 -4.71 29.71 12.66
CA ASN A 839 -5.86 30.61 12.69
C ASN A 839 -5.40 32.08 12.73
N SER A 840 -5.54 32.79 11.61
CA SER A 840 -5.13 34.20 11.46
C SER A 840 -5.97 35.21 12.26
N GLY A 841 -7.02 34.77 12.97
CA GLY A 841 -7.74 35.55 13.99
C GLY A 841 -7.11 35.49 15.40
N LEU A 842 -6.04 34.71 15.59
CA LEU A 842 -5.19 34.67 16.78
C LEU A 842 -3.78 35.19 16.45
N ASN A 843 -2.97 35.59 17.44
CA ASN A 843 -1.71 36.28 17.15
C ASN A 843 -0.67 35.40 16.42
N ILE A 844 -0.18 35.90 15.29
CA ILE A 844 0.77 35.17 14.43
C ILE A 844 2.19 35.24 14.99
N ARG A 845 2.68 36.41 15.43
CA ARG A 845 4.08 36.57 15.88
C ARG A 845 4.42 35.73 17.11
N SER A 846 3.59 35.75 18.15
CA SER A 846 3.76 34.88 19.33
C SER A 846 3.73 33.38 18.99
N GLY A 847 3.06 33.04 17.89
CA GLY A 847 2.78 31.68 17.46
C GLY A 847 1.53 31.06 18.09
N ASP A 848 0.69 31.86 18.77
CA ASP A 848 -0.59 31.41 19.34
C ASP A 848 -1.59 31.01 18.24
N ALA A 849 -1.45 31.59 17.04
CA ALA A 849 -2.18 31.17 15.85
C ALA A 849 -1.92 29.71 15.40
N CYS A 850 -0.80 29.09 15.82
CA CYS A 850 -0.35 27.81 15.26
C CYS A 850 -0.91 26.59 16.00
N PHE A 851 -1.64 25.72 15.27
CA PHE A 851 -2.25 24.51 15.81
C PHE A 851 -1.26 23.39 16.20
N THR A 852 0.02 23.50 15.83
CA THR A 852 1.03 22.48 16.13
C THR A 852 2.34 23.13 16.60
N ASP A 853 3.08 22.44 17.47
CA ASP A 853 4.36 22.94 17.98
C ASP A 853 5.39 23.14 16.86
N LYS A 854 5.37 22.26 15.85
CA LYS A 854 6.22 22.43 14.65
C LYS A 854 5.80 23.65 13.83
N GLY A 855 4.52 23.93 13.69
CA GLY A 855 4.02 25.18 13.10
C GLY A 855 4.49 26.41 13.91
N ARG A 856 4.36 26.37 15.24
CA ARG A 856 4.79 27.45 16.14
C ARG A 856 6.30 27.72 16.02
N LEU A 857 7.10 26.67 15.96
CA LEU A 857 8.55 26.71 15.77
C LEU A 857 8.96 27.27 14.40
N ILE A 858 8.26 26.89 13.31
CA ILE A 858 8.48 27.46 11.98
C ILE A 858 8.15 28.96 11.96
N THR A 859 7.01 29.35 12.53
CA THR A 859 6.56 30.75 12.58
C THR A 859 7.57 31.62 13.35
N ARG A 860 7.98 31.17 14.55
CA ARG A 860 9.01 31.86 15.35
C ARG A 860 10.33 31.98 14.60
N ALA A 861 10.80 30.92 13.96
CA ALA A 861 12.00 30.96 13.13
C ALA A 861 11.90 31.99 11.98
N VAL A 862 10.76 32.12 11.30
CA VAL A 862 10.54 33.12 10.24
C VAL A 862 10.62 34.55 10.77
N PHE A 863 10.10 34.82 11.97
CA PHE A 863 10.23 36.12 12.64
C PHE A 863 11.58 36.34 13.36
N GLY A 864 12.44 35.31 13.42
CA GLY A 864 13.80 35.39 13.97
C GLY A 864 13.92 35.03 15.46
N GLU A 865 12.90 34.40 16.02
CA GLU A 865 12.87 33.89 17.39
C GLU A 865 13.33 32.43 17.48
N GLY A 866 13.96 32.06 18.60
CA GLY A 866 14.46 30.71 18.87
C GLY A 866 15.89 30.46 18.36
N SER A 867 16.35 29.20 18.48
CA SER A 867 17.67 28.79 18.01
C SER A 867 17.69 28.56 16.51
N LYS A 868 18.66 29.17 15.81
CA LYS A 868 18.91 28.93 14.39
C LYS A 868 19.71 27.62 14.17
N ASP A 869 19.06 26.49 14.39
CA ASP A 869 19.64 25.15 14.27
C ASP A 869 19.00 24.38 13.10
N GLU A 870 19.80 23.96 12.12
CA GLU A 870 19.30 23.21 10.95
C GLU A 870 18.74 21.82 11.31
N THR A 871 19.22 21.19 12.38
CA THR A 871 18.73 19.87 12.83
C THR A 871 17.34 19.93 13.45
N ILE A 872 17.00 21.06 14.09
CA ILE A 872 15.70 21.29 14.74
C ILE A 872 14.71 21.91 13.76
N LEU A 873 15.14 22.91 13.00
CA LEU A 873 14.28 23.66 12.07
C LEU A 873 14.02 22.90 10.75
N GLY A 874 15.02 22.13 10.28
CA GLY A 874 15.06 21.59 8.92
C GLY A 874 15.65 22.58 7.91
N GLY A 875 16.36 22.05 6.91
CA GLY A 875 17.16 22.84 5.96
C GLY A 875 16.39 23.74 4.98
N GLY A 876 15.06 23.68 4.95
CA GLY A 876 14.20 24.65 4.26
C GLY A 876 13.89 25.85 5.15
N VAL A 877 13.53 25.60 6.41
CA VAL A 877 13.20 26.63 7.41
C VAL A 877 14.45 27.41 7.83
N TYR A 878 15.57 26.72 8.06
CA TYR A 878 16.86 27.32 8.43
C TYR A 878 17.31 28.45 7.46
N LYS A 879 17.03 28.28 6.16
CA LYS A 879 17.34 29.28 5.10
C LYS A 879 16.49 30.54 5.19
N GLN A 880 15.29 30.45 5.76
CA GLN A 880 14.33 31.56 5.90
C GLN A 880 14.27 32.10 7.35
N PHE A 881 15.23 31.72 8.20
CA PHE A 881 15.29 32.22 9.58
C PHE A 881 15.46 33.75 9.60
N ALA A 882 14.66 34.43 10.43
CA ALA A 882 14.53 35.89 10.54
C ALA A 882 14.10 36.62 9.25
N LYS A 883 13.68 35.91 8.20
CA LYS A 883 13.35 36.51 6.89
C LYS A 883 12.17 37.49 6.95
N GLY A 884 11.22 37.29 7.88
CA GLY A 884 10.06 38.17 8.11
C GLY A 884 10.14 38.99 9.41
N LYS A 885 11.31 39.04 10.07
CA LYS A 885 11.51 39.72 11.37
C LYS A 885 10.95 41.14 11.39
N ASP A 886 11.36 41.94 10.42
CA ASP A 886 11.03 43.37 10.31
C ASP A 886 9.70 43.62 9.55
N GLY A 887 8.90 42.56 9.36
CA GLY A 887 7.67 42.55 8.58
C GLY A 887 7.87 42.07 7.13
N PHE A 888 6.76 41.89 6.42
CA PHE A 888 6.68 41.50 5.02
C PHE A 888 6.33 42.70 4.15
N ASP A 889 6.79 42.71 2.89
CA ASP A 889 6.45 43.74 1.90
C ASP A 889 4.94 43.75 1.58
N ILE A 890 4.31 42.57 1.60
CA ILE A 890 2.91 42.36 1.24
C ILE A 890 2.23 41.44 2.27
N VAL A 891 1.13 41.91 2.84
CA VAL A 891 0.14 41.08 3.56
C VAL A 891 -1.04 40.82 2.64
N SER A 892 -1.28 39.55 2.33
CA SER A 892 -2.31 39.09 1.39
C SER A 892 -3.47 38.43 2.12
N ASN A 893 -4.70 38.87 1.84
CA ASN A 893 -5.92 38.28 2.33
C ASN A 893 -6.99 38.21 1.23
N GLN A 894 -7.16 37.04 0.61
CA GLN A 894 -7.84 36.93 -0.68
C GLN A 894 -9.12 36.08 -0.61
N PHE A 895 -10.29 36.74 -0.52
CA PHE A 895 -11.59 36.12 -0.27
C PHE A 895 -11.66 35.39 1.09
N SER A 896 -11.28 36.09 2.16
CA SER A 896 -11.41 35.57 3.54
C SER A 896 -11.63 36.64 4.63
N ILE A 897 -11.39 37.94 4.36
CA ILE A 897 -11.55 39.01 5.37
C ILE A 897 -12.96 39.05 6.01
N HIS A 898 -13.99 38.61 5.29
CA HIS A 898 -15.35 38.44 5.81
C HIS A 898 -15.40 37.58 7.07
N TYR A 899 -14.54 36.58 7.26
CA TYR A 899 -14.57 35.69 8.43
C TYR A 899 -14.08 36.36 9.72
N PHE A 900 -13.49 37.56 9.61
CA PHE A 900 -13.06 38.36 10.77
C PHE A 900 -14.05 39.48 11.10
N PHE A 901 -15.06 39.75 10.26
CA PHE A 901 -16.10 40.76 10.48
C PHE A 901 -17.23 40.30 11.44
N GLU A 902 -17.08 39.14 12.05
CA GLU A 902 -18.00 38.58 13.05
C GLU A 902 -18.18 39.47 14.28
N ASN A 903 -17.09 39.91 14.89
CA ASN A 903 -17.12 40.69 16.13
C ASN A 903 -15.82 41.50 16.35
N LYS A 904 -15.89 42.42 17.30
CA LYS A 904 -14.82 43.37 17.63
C LYS A 904 -13.49 42.69 17.98
N LEU A 905 -13.53 41.57 18.71
CA LEU A 905 -12.37 40.80 19.14
C LEU A 905 -11.67 40.13 17.96
N LYS A 906 -12.43 39.41 17.11
CA LYS A 906 -11.90 38.73 15.92
C LYS A 906 -11.32 39.72 14.91
N LEU A 907 -12.01 40.83 14.64
CA LEU A 907 -11.52 41.86 13.72
C LEU A 907 -10.23 42.52 14.24
N ASN A 908 -10.18 42.95 15.51
CA ASN A 908 -9.00 43.64 16.04
C ASN A 908 -7.79 42.71 16.19
N ASN A 909 -7.97 41.43 16.54
CA ASN A 909 -6.85 40.48 16.53
C ASN A 909 -6.32 40.23 15.11
N PHE A 910 -7.19 40.14 14.10
CA PHE A 910 -6.79 40.05 12.70
C PHE A 910 -6.06 41.31 12.21
N LEU A 911 -6.59 42.50 12.47
CA LEU A 911 -5.95 43.76 12.07
C LEU A 911 -4.63 44.02 12.81
N ARG A 912 -4.53 43.61 14.08
CA ARG A 912 -3.26 43.56 14.81
C ARG A 912 -2.23 42.68 14.10
N ASN A 913 -2.63 41.49 13.61
CA ASN A 913 -1.74 40.66 12.79
C ASN A 913 -1.33 41.35 11.49
N VAL A 914 -2.25 42.03 10.79
CA VAL A 914 -1.93 42.80 9.57
C VAL A 914 -0.87 43.88 9.87
N SER A 915 -1.03 44.62 10.98
CA SER A 915 -0.07 45.65 11.40
C SER A 915 1.26 45.10 11.91
N GLU A 916 1.26 44.00 12.66
CA GLU A 916 2.50 43.37 13.16
C GLU A 916 3.26 42.62 12.05
N CYS A 917 2.58 42.15 11.00
CA CYS A 917 3.20 41.41 9.91
C CYS A 917 3.56 42.28 8.69
N CYS A 918 2.95 43.45 8.48
CA CYS A 918 3.33 44.35 7.39
C CYS A 918 4.51 45.26 7.80
N LYS A 919 5.52 45.41 6.93
CA LYS A 919 6.61 46.37 7.12
C LYS A 919 6.16 47.81 6.84
N LEU A 920 6.92 48.80 7.32
CA LEU A 920 6.70 50.20 6.93
C LEU A 920 6.87 50.40 5.41
N GLY A 921 5.92 51.07 4.77
CA GLY A 921 5.85 51.23 3.32
C GLY A 921 5.40 49.96 2.55
N GLY A 922 5.07 48.87 3.24
CA GLY A 922 4.46 47.67 2.66
C GLY A 922 2.95 47.81 2.44
N TYR A 923 2.35 46.81 1.77
CA TYR A 923 0.95 46.84 1.35
C TYR A 923 0.10 45.74 2.02
N PHE A 924 -1.12 46.09 2.41
CA PHE A 924 -2.18 45.13 2.74
C PHE A 924 -3.17 45.06 1.58
N ILE A 925 -3.31 43.87 0.99
CA ILE A 925 -4.10 43.66 -0.23
C ILE A 925 -5.13 42.54 -0.07
N GLY A 926 -6.29 42.72 -0.68
CA GLY A 926 -7.34 41.72 -0.59
C GLY A 926 -8.55 41.94 -1.48
N THR A 927 -9.48 40.99 -1.38
CA THR A 927 -10.73 40.94 -2.14
C THR A 927 -11.84 40.33 -1.30
N SER A 928 -13.06 40.88 -1.37
CA SER A 928 -14.26 40.33 -0.74
C SER A 928 -15.51 40.78 -1.49
N TYR A 929 -16.67 40.25 -1.09
CA TYR A 929 -17.93 40.92 -1.38
C TYR A 929 -17.96 42.32 -0.77
N ASP A 930 -18.68 43.22 -1.43
CA ASP A 930 -19.03 44.56 -0.98
C ASP A 930 -20.24 44.46 -0.05
N GLY A 931 -20.05 44.74 1.24
CA GLY A 931 -21.10 44.59 2.26
C GLY A 931 -22.31 45.50 2.02
N LYS A 932 -22.10 46.74 1.54
CA LYS A 932 -23.20 47.67 1.23
C LYS A 932 -24.00 47.20 0.02
N LYS A 933 -23.36 46.69 -1.03
CA LYS A 933 -24.06 46.10 -2.18
C LYS A 933 -24.80 44.82 -1.82
N LEU A 934 -24.22 43.94 -0.99
CA LEU A 934 -24.96 42.76 -0.53
C LEU A 934 -26.14 43.13 0.36
N PHE A 935 -25.99 44.12 1.25
CA PHE A 935 -27.08 44.62 2.08
C PHE A 935 -28.26 45.10 1.23
N GLN A 936 -28.01 45.94 0.21
CA GLN A 936 -29.01 46.41 -0.75
C GLN A 936 -29.66 45.26 -1.55
N ASN A 937 -28.90 44.25 -1.98
CA ASN A 937 -29.44 43.07 -2.67
C ASN A 937 -30.29 42.15 -1.77
N LEU A 938 -30.23 42.33 -0.44
CA LEU A 938 -30.97 41.58 0.58
C LEU A 938 -31.94 42.46 1.39
N GLU A 939 -32.17 43.69 0.95
CA GLU A 939 -33.05 44.65 1.64
C GLU A 939 -34.51 44.18 1.60
N SER A 940 -34.99 43.81 0.42
CA SER A 940 -36.32 43.24 0.16
C SER A 940 -36.47 41.75 0.51
N LYS A 941 -35.69 41.27 1.50
CA LYS A 941 -35.66 39.86 1.92
C LYS A 941 -35.79 39.68 3.43
N GLU A 942 -36.59 38.70 3.83
CA GLU A 942 -36.75 38.30 5.23
C GLU A 942 -35.58 37.44 5.72
N VAL A 943 -35.48 37.23 7.04
CA VAL A 943 -34.42 36.41 7.64
C VAL A 943 -34.63 34.94 7.26
N GLY A 944 -33.62 34.32 6.67
CA GLY A 944 -33.71 32.96 6.12
C GLY A 944 -34.15 32.91 4.65
N GLU A 945 -34.62 34.01 4.05
CA GLU A 945 -34.77 34.09 2.60
C GLU A 945 -33.41 34.21 1.89
N SER A 946 -33.40 33.87 0.60
CA SER A 946 -32.18 33.80 -0.21
C SER A 946 -32.35 34.25 -1.66
N VAL A 947 -31.32 34.91 -2.17
CA VAL A 947 -31.16 35.23 -3.59
C VAL A 947 -30.36 34.11 -4.26
N LYS A 948 -30.97 33.44 -5.24
CA LYS A 948 -30.43 32.23 -5.88
C LYS A 948 -30.12 32.49 -7.36
N ILE A 949 -29.12 31.82 -7.90
CA ILE A 949 -28.82 31.77 -9.34
C ILE A 949 -28.76 30.29 -9.76
N ILE A 950 -29.68 29.90 -10.64
CA ILE A 950 -29.83 28.55 -11.18
C ILE A 950 -29.71 28.67 -12.72
N GLU A 951 -28.90 27.81 -13.33
CA GLU A 951 -28.63 27.77 -14.77
C GLU A 951 -28.51 26.30 -15.16
N GLN A 952 -29.15 25.86 -16.26
CA GLN A 952 -29.13 24.46 -16.70
C GLN A 952 -29.50 23.48 -15.56
N GLU A 953 -30.58 23.79 -14.82
CA GLU A 953 -31.08 23.05 -13.64
C GLU A 953 -30.11 22.97 -12.44
N ARG A 954 -28.93 23.62 -12.52
CA ARG A 954 -27.88 23.57 -11.50
C ARG A 954 -27.81 24.88 -10.72
N LYS A 955 -27.90 24.79 -9.39
CA LYS A 955 -27.68 25.94 -8.48
C LYS A 955 -26.20 26.33 -8.55
N LEU A 956 -25.90 27.51 -9.07
CA LEU A 956 -24.52 28.00 -9.21
C LEU A 956 -24.05 28.81 -8.01
N TRP A 957 -24.96 29.59 -7.43
CA TRP A 957 -24.68 30.53 -6.37
C TRP A 957 -25.97 30.86 -5.62
N GLU A 958 -25.86 31.06 -4.31
CA GLU A 958 -26.97 31.43 -3.43
C GLU A 958 -26.43 32.17 -2.22
N ILE A 959 -27.10 33.26 -1.84
CA ILE A 959 -26.86 33.96 -0.57
C ILE A 959 -28.15 34.03 0.22
N THR A 960 -28.10 33.62 1.48
CA THR A 960 -29.21 33.67 2.46
C THR A 960 -28.94 34.76 3.50
N LYS A 961 -29.96 35.58 3.80
CA LYS A 961 -29.89 36.63 4.83
C LYS A 961 -30.00 36.02 6.22
N ARG A 962 -29.08 36.33 7.15
CA ARG A 962 -29.11 35.88 8.56
C ARG A 962 -29.06 37.01 9.59
N TYR A 963 -29.29 38.25 9.14
CA TYR A 963 -29.42 39.43 10.00
C TYR A 963 -30.78 40.11 9.76
N ASP A 964 -31.32 40.75 10.80
CA ASP A 964 -32.59 41.49 10.80
C ASP A 964 -32.40 43.02 10.72
N ASN A 965 -31.17 43.50 10.97
CA ASN A 965 -30.82 44.91 11.04
C ASN A 965 -31.28 45.73 9.81
N VAL A 966 -31.97 46.85 10.07
CA VAL A 966 -32.60 47.71 9.04
C VAL A 966 -31.60 48.67 8.37
N ARG A 967 -30.40 48.89 8.94
CA ARG A 967 -29.35 49.74 8.37
C ARG A 967 -27.97 49.14 8.62
N LEU A 968 -27.08 49.22 7.63
CA LEU A 968 -25.65 48.94 7.79
C LEU A 968 -24.91 50.27 8.03
N MET A 969 -24.63 50.59 9.29
CA MET A 969 -23.91 51.83 9.67
C MET A 969 -22.41 51.73 9.37
N ASP A 970 -21.75 52.88 9.28
CA ASP A 970 -20.30 53.01 9.02
C ASP A 970 -19.48 53.04 10.33
N ASP A 971 -19.84 52.18 11.28
CA ASP A 971 -19.19 52.06 12.58
C ASP A 971 -19.19 50.62 13.12
N GLU A 972 -18.81 50.42 14.38
CA GLU A 972 -18.66 49.09 14.97
C GLU A 972 -19.96 48.29 15.08
N THR A 973 -21.13 48.93 14.96
CA THR A 973 -22.42 48.21 14.85
C THR A 973 -22.63 47.55 13.48
N CYS A 974 -21.67 47.61 12.55
CA CYS A 974 -21.71 46.89 11.27
C CYS A 974 -21.23 45.43 11.36
N LEU A 975 -20.69 45.02 12.51
CA LEU A 975 -20.11 43.69 12.72
C LEU A 975 -21.18 42.65 13.03
N GLY A 976 -20.93 41.38 12.70
CA GLY A 976 -21.84 40.26 12.96
C GLY A 976 -22.97 40.07 11.95
N TYR A 977 -23.07 40.92 10.92
CA TYR A 977 -24.14 40.85 9.90
C TYR A 977 -23.92 39.63 9.02
N THR A 978 -24.55 38.52 9.40
CA THR A 978 -24.26 37.18 8.89
C THR A 978 -25.03 36.88 7.61
N ILE A 979 -24.38 36.19 6.68
CA ILE A 979 -24.99 35.66 5.45
C ILE A 979 -24.50 34.23 5.22
N ASP A 980 -25.35 33.33 4.72
CA ASP A 980 -24.90 32.01 4.27
C ASP A 980 -24.65 32.06 2.76
N VAL A 981 -23.43 31.75 2.32
CA VAL A 981 -22.99 31.80 0.92
C VAL A 981 -22.71 30.39 0.41
N TYR A 982 -23.37 30.01 -0.70
CA TYR A 982 -23.11 28.79 -1.46
C TYR A 982 -22.51 29.12 -2.83
N GLN A 983 -21.54 28.31 -3.29
CA GLN A 983 -20.96 28.46 -4.63
C GLN A 983 -20.57 27.11 -5.26
N GLU A 984 -20.90 26.95 -6.55
CA GLU A 984 -20.60 25.76 -7.39
C GLU A 984 -19.19 25.20 -7.18
N THR A 985 -18.16 26.06 -7.18
CA THR A 985 -16.76 25.62 -7.22
C THR A 985 -16.21 25.10 -5.88
N ILE A 986 -17.00 25.25 -4.81
CA ILE A 986 -16.69 24.77 -3.46
C ILE A 986 -17.68 23.66 -3.03
N ASN A 987 -18.90 23.67 -3.58
CA ASN A 987 -19.98 22.70 -3.32
C ASN A 987 -20.38 22.57 -1.83
N LYS A 988 -20.18 23.63 -1.06
CA LYS A 988 -20.59 23.77 0.34
C LYS A 988 -21.19 25.17 0.54
N THR A 989 -21.98 25.31 1.59
CA THR A 989 -22.45 26.60 2.11
C THR A 989 -21.58 26.98 3.30
N PHE A 990 -21.20 28.25 3.42
CA PHE A 990 -20.43 28.79 4.55
C PHE A 990 -21.10 30.08 5.04
N SER A 991 -21.07 30.32 6.34
CA SER A 991 -21.48 31.62 6.89
C SER A 991 -20.32 32.62 6.75
N GLU A 992 -20.59 33.72 6.04
CA GLU A 992 -19.72 34.89 5.87
C GLU A 992 -20.36 36.11 6.56
N TYR A 993 -19.60 37.19 6.77
CA TYR A 993 -20.11 38.43 7.36
C TYR A 993 -19.95 39.62 6.38
N LEU A 994 -20.87 40.58 6.41
CA LEU A 994 -20.84 41.74 5.53
C LEU A 994 -19.63 42.64 5.81
N VAL A 995 -18.78 42.84 4.80
CA VAL A 995 -17.59 43.71 4.89
C VAL A 995 -17.99 45.15 4.56
N ASN A 996 -18.15 45.99 5.58
CA ASN A 996 -18.28 47.43 5.38
C ASN A 996 -16.89 48.05 5.10
N TYR A 997 -16.69 48.54 3.88
CA TYR A 997 -15.42 49.10 3.43
C TYR A 997 -15.09 50.45 4.08
N ASP A 998 -16.08 51.29 4.40
CA ASP A 998 -15.85 52.61 4.98
C ASP A 998 -15.43 52.49 6.45
N TYR A 999 -16.04 51.56 7.19
CA TYR A 999 -15.56 51.16 8.52
C TYR A 999 -14.16 50.52 8.45
N LEU A 1000 -13.91 49.65 7.45
CA LEU A 1000 -12.60 49.02 7.24
C LEU A 1000 -11.48 50.03 7.03
N VAL A 1001 -11.71 51.10 6.25
CA VAL A 1001 -10.75 52.21 6.07
C VAL A 1001 -10.47 52.86 7.43
N ARG A 1002 -11.53 53.31 8.14
CA ARG A 1002 -11.37 54.05 9.41
C ARG A 1002 -10.66 53.25 10.49
N ILE A 1003 -10.90 51.94 10.59
CA ILE A 1003 -10.20 51.11 11.57
C ILE A 1003 -8.74 50.82 11.16
N LEU A 1004 -8.44 50.68 9.87
CA LEU A 1004 -7.08 50.48 9.37
C LEU A 1004 -6.17 51.70 9.58
N GLU A 1005 -6.73 52.92 9.57
CA GLU A 1005 -5.99 54.15 9.90
C GLU A 1005 -5.42 54.15 11.33
N ASN A 1006 -6.16 53.59 12.29
CA ASN A 1006 -5.66 53.38 13.65
C ASN A 1006 -4.46 52.43 13.65
N TYR A 1007 -4.51 51.36 12.86
CA TYR A 1007 -3.43 50.39 12.67
C TYR A 1007 -2.29 50.88 11.75
N GLY A 1008 -2.27 52.16 11.36
CA GLY A 1008 -1.17 52.79 10.62
C GLY A 1008 -1.21 52.64 9.10
N PHE A 1009 -2.35 52.23 8.54
CA PHE A 1009 -2.57 52.05 7.11
C PHE A 1009 -3.47 53.14 6.52
N VAL A 1010 -3.22 53.53 5.28
CA VAL A 1010 -4.13 54.38 4.48
C VAL A 1010 -4.37 53.75 3.11
N PRO A 1011 -5.51 54.02 2.43
CA PRO A 1011 -5.66 53.66 1.02
C PRO A 1011 -4.55 54.30 0.18
N ILE A 1012 -4.04 53.60 -0.84
CA ILE A 1012 -3.00 54.18 -1.72
C ILE A 1012 -3.49 55.45 -2.43
N SER A 1013 -2.56 56.35 -2.78
CA SER A 1013 -2.90 57.58 -3.50
C SER A 1013 -3.39 57.29 -4.93
N LYS A 1014 -4.05 58.27 -5.56
CA LYS A 1014 -4.46 58.16 -6.97
C LYS A 1014 -3.27 58.03 -7.92
N ASP A 1015 -2.10 58.56 -7.55
CA ASP A 1015 -0.88 58.47 -8.35
C ASP A 1015 -0.16 57.15 -8.14
N GLU A 1016 -0.13 56.64 -6.91
CA GLU A 1016 0.33 55.26 -6.63
C GLU A 1016 -0.54 54.23 -7.37
N ALA A 1017 -1.87 54.43 -7.40
CA ALA A 1017 -2.77 53.58 -8.17
C ALA A 1017 -2.43 53.64 -9.68
N ARG A 1018 -2.18 54.82 -10.25
CA ARG A 1018 -1.74 54.98 -11.65
C ARG A 1018 -0.42 54.28 -11.92
N GLU A 1019 0.59 54.41 -11.05
CA GLU A 1019 1.89 53.72 -11.16
C GLU A 1019 1.72 52.18 -11.15
N MET A 1020 0.83 51.67 -10.31
CA MET A 1020 0.46 50.24 -10.26
C MET A 1020 -0.47 49.80 -11.42
N ASN A 1021 -0.80 50.71 -12.35
CA ASN A 1021 -1.80 50.53 -13.40
C ASN A 1021 -3.17 50.07 -12.85
N MET A 1022 -3.53 50.47 -11.63
CA MET A 1022 -4.81 50.22 -10.96
C MET A 1022 -5.76 51.43 -11.12
N PRO A 1023 -7.08 51.22 -11.26
CA PRO A 1023 -8.02 52.34 -11.34
C PRO A 1023 -8.07 53.18 -10.06
N ASN A 1024 -8.15 52.51 -8.90
CA ASN A 1024 -8.34 53.11 -7.58
C ASN A 1024 -7.61 52.28 -6.50
N SER A 1025 -7.58 52.78 -5.26
CA SER A 1025 -7.11 52.04 -4.08
C SER A 1025 -8.11 50.98 -3.62
N ILE A 1026 -9.39 51.31 -3.64
CA ILE A 1026 -10.53 50.39 -3.46
C ILE A 1026 -11.38 50.51 -4.73
N GLY A 1027 -11.73 49.38 -5.34
CA GLY A 1027 -12.49 49.41 -6.60
C GLY A 1027 -13.28 48.14 -6.88
N ASN A 1028 -14.26 48.23 -7.77
CA ASN A 1028 -15.19 47.15 -8.05
C ASN A 1028 -14.71 46.23 -9.19
N PHE A 1029 -15.15 44.98 -9.17
CA PHE A 1029 -14.82 44.02 -10.21
C PHE A 1029 -15.44 44.35 -11.59
N SER A 1030 -16.46 45.21 -11.68
CA SER A 1030 -17.00 45.72 -12.95
C SER A 1030 -16.03 46.69 -13.65
N GLU A 1031 -15.52 47.68 -12.92
CA GLU A 1031 -14.48 48.61 -13.37
C GLU A 1031 -13.23 47.86 -13.85
N MET A 1032 -12.80 46.87 -13.08
CA MET A 1032 -11.68 46.01 -13.47
C MET A 1032 -12.00 45.10 -14.67
N PHE A 1033 -13.28 44.80 -14.95
CA PHE A 1033 -13.66 44.06 -16.17
C PHE A 1033 -13.55 44.97 -17.40
N SER A 1034 -14.06 46.20 -17.33
CA SER A 1034 -13.87 47.21 -18.38
C SER A 1034 -12.37 47.47 -18.63
N LYS A 1035 -11.58 47.62 -17.55
CA LYS A 1035 -10.13 47.77 -17.71
C LYS A 1035 -9.44 46.53 -18.29
N MET A 1036 -9.94 45.31 -18.04
CA MET A 1036 -9.43 44.11 -18.72
C MET A 1036 -9.70 44.17 -20.24
N GLU A 1037 -10.84 44.72 -20.67
CA GLU A 1037 -11.14 44.95 -22.08
C GLU A 1037 -10.19 45.99 -22.68
N ASP A 1038 -9.89 47.08 -21.96
CA ASP A 1038 -8.94 48.11 -22.40
C ASP A 1038 -7.47 47.68 -22.41
N ASP A 1039 -7.01 46.96 -21.38
CA ASP A 1039 -5.68 46.35 -21.33
C ASP A 1039 -5.49 45.34 -22.49
N ILE A 1040 -6.58 44.79 -23.04
CA ILE A 1040 -6.56 43.90 -24.20
C ILE A 1040 -6.70 44.66 -25.53
N ARG A 1041 -7.49 45.74 -25.59
CA ARG A 1041 -7.58 46.64 -26.77
C ARG A 1041 -6.25 47.34 -27.04
N SER A 1042 -5.59 47.83 -26.00
CA SER A 1042 -4.27 48.48 -26.05
C SER A 1042 -3.10 47.53 -26.26
N GLY A 1043 -3.32 46.21 -26.16
CA GLY A 1043 -2.27 45.20 -26.28
C GLY A 1043 -1.38 45.00 -25.03
N PHE A 1044 -1.63 45.73 -23.94
CA PHE A 1044 -0.94 45.58 -22.65
C PHE A 1044 -0.99 44.13 -22.13
N ILE A 1045 -2.12 43.43 -22.32
CA ILE A 1045 -2.30 42.01 -22.01
C ILE A 1045 -2.73 41.22 -23.24
N ARG A 1046 -2.00 40.14 -23.55
CA ARG A 1046 -2.37 39.19 -24.61
C ARG A 1046 -3.58 38.36 -24.19
N ARG A 1047 -4.61 38.24 -25.05
CA ARG A 1047 -5.84 37.45 -24.82
C ARG A 1047 -5.58 36.02 -24.31
N GLY A 1048 -4.50 35.36 -24.75
CA GLY A 1048 -4.14 34.01 -24.27
C GLY A 1048 -3.87 33.91 -22.77
N ASN A 1049 -3.44 35.01 -22.11
CA ASN A 1049 -3.09 35.02 -20.69
C ASN A 1049 -4.31 34.91 -19.75
N ILE A 1050 -5.47 35.40 -20.19
CA ILE A 1050 -6.72 35.46 -19.40
C ILE A 1050 -7.70 34.31 -19.73
N LYS A 1051 -7.39 33.48 -20.73
CA LYS A 1051 -8.22 32.35 -21.20
C LYS A 1051 -9.66 32.79 -21.52
N ASP A 1052 -10.66 32.23 -20.83
CA ASP A 1052 -12.07 32.51 -21.11
C ASP A 1052 -12.64 33.71 -20.33
N ALA A 1053 -11.83 34.50 -19.61
CA ALA A 1053 -12.34 35.60 -18.76
C ALA A 1053 -13.23 36.62 -19.50
N LEU A 1054 -12.90 36.97 -20.76
CA LEU A 1054 -13.77 37.83 -21.60
C LEU A 1054 -15.14 37.22 -21.93
N LYS A 1055 -15.29 35.89 -21.80
CA LYS A 1055 -16.53 35.14 -22.11
C LYS A 1055 -17.43 34.98 -20.90
N MET A 1056 -17.30 35.84 -19.89
CA MET A 1056 -18.20 35.82 -18.73
C MET A 1056 -19.65 36.10 -19.14
N LYS A 1057 -20.53 35.13 -18.89
CA LYS A 1057 -21.98 35.25 -19.11
C LYS A 1057 -22.61 36.28 -18.15
N ALA A 1058 -23.86 36.67 -18.41
CA ALA A 1058 -24.59 37.62 -17.58
C ALA A 1058 -24.64 37.24 -16.09
N TYR A 1059 -24.91 35.96 -15.76
CA TYR A 1059 -24.90 35.50 -14.36
C TYR A 1059 -23.49 35.49 -13.74
N GLU A 1060 -22.45 35.17 -14.51
CA GLU A 1060 -21.05 35.25 -14.05
C GLU A 1060 -20.66 36.70 -13.74
N LYS A 1061 -21.09 37.66 -14.57
CA LYS A 1061 -20.92 39.10 -14.29
C LYS A 1061 -21.72 39.51 -13.05
N LYS A 1062 -22.98 39.09 -12.89
CA LYS A 1062 -23.81 39.37 -11.71
C LYS A 1062 -23.15 38.90 -10.41
N ILE A 1063 -22.65 37.66 -10.34
CA ILE A 1063 -21.94 37.15 -9.14
C ILE A 1063 -20.62 37.89 -8.93
N SER A 1064 -19.85 38.10 -10.00
CA SER A 1064 -18.52 38.69 -9.91
C SER A 1064 -18.53 40.15 -9.45
N PHE A 1065 -19.45 40.97 -9.94
CA PHE A 1065 -19.45 42.42 -9.69
C PHE A 1065 -19.97 42.82 -8.30
N LEU A 1066 -20.44 41.86 -7.51
CA LEU A 1066 -20.66 42.03 -6.07
C LEU A 1066 -19.35 42.13 -5.26
N ASN A 1067 -18.18 41.93 -5.89
CA ASN A 1067 -16.88 41.95 -5.23
C ASN A 1067 -16.10 43.24 -5.49
N ASN A 1068 -15.33 43.66 -4.49
CA ASN A 1068 -14.33 44.72 -4.56
C ASN A 1068 -12.93 44.15 -4.29
N TYR A 1069 -11.91 44.90 -4.69
CA TYR A 1069 -10.52 44.75 -4.23
C TYR A 1069 -10.13 45.94 -3.35
N PHE A 1070 -9.09 45.78 -2.53
CA PHE A 1070 -8.46 46.88 -1.81
C PHE A 1070 -6.93 46.80 -1.83
N ILE A 1071 -6.29 47.98 -1.77
CA ILE A 1071 -4.86 48.18 -1.56
C ILE A 1071 -4.70 49.29 -0.52
N PHE A 1072 -4.20 48.91 0.65
CA PHE A 1072 -3.77 49.84 1.70
C PHE A 1072 -2.25 49.82 1.83
N LYS A 1073 -1.64 50.96 2.16
CA LYS A 1073 -0.21 51.12 2.41
C LYS A 1073 0.05 51.44 3.88
N LYS A 1074 1.01 50.77 4.50
CA LYS A 1074 1.45 51.09 5.87
C LYS A 1074 2.33 52.35 5.84
N VAL A 1075 1.84 53.45 6.43
CA VAL A 1075 2.52 54.76 6.40
C VAL A 1075 3.13 55.17 7.74
N ARG A 1076 2.75 54.49 8.83
CA ARG A 1076 3.36 54.64 10.16
C ARG A 1076 3.38 53.30 10.89
N ASP A 1077 4.39 53.07 11.71
CA ASP A 1077 4.36 52.03 12.72
C ASP A 1077 3.61 52.53 13.97
N VAL A 1078 2.89 51.61 14.62
CA VAL A 1078 2.03 51.90 15.77
C VAL A 1078 2.07 50.74 16.76
N ASN A 1079 1.75 50.99 18.04
CA ASN A 1079 1.59 49.91 19.01
C ASN A 1079 0.25 49.18 18.81
N ALA A 1080 0.22 48.27 17.83
CA ALA A 1080 -0.97 47.53 17.44
C ALA A 1080 -1.57 46.69 18.58
N ARG A 1081 -0.80 46.38 19.64
CA ARG A 1081 -1.31 45.72 20.85
C ARG A 1081 -2.12 46.68 21.72
N GLU A 1082 -1.64 47.91 21.92
CA GLU A 1082 -2.38 48.95 22.67
C GLU A 1082 -3.62 49.41 21.92
N ILE A 1083 -3.53 49.58 20.59
CA ILE A 1083 -4.69 49.90 19.74
C ILE A 1083 -5.74 48.80 19.81
N ALA A 1084 -5.34 47.52 19.68
CA ALA A 1084 -6.29 46.41 19.82
C ALA A 1084 -6.94 46.39 21.21
N ALA A 1085 -6.17 46.60 22.28
CA ALA A 1085 -6.72 46.64 23.64
C ALA A 1085 -7.68 47.82 23.86
N ALA A 1086 -7.33 49.02 23.38
CA ALA A 1086 -8.17 50.21 23.49
C ALA A 1086 -9.45 50.12 22.66
N LEU A 1087 -9.40 49.52 21.47
CA LEU A 1087 -10.58 49.30 20.62
C LEU A 1087 -11.48 48.18 21.17
N ILE A 1088 -10.92 47.07 21.66
CA ILE A 1088 -11.70 45.98 22.28
C ILE A 1088 -12.37 46.45 23.58
N GLY A 1089 -11.70 47.29 24.37
CA GLY A 1089 -12.22 47.83 25.62
C GLY A 1089 -12.24 46.81 26.78
N SER A 1090 -12.81 47.21 27.91
CA SER A 1090 -12.72 46.47 29.19
C SER A 1090 -13.62 45.23 29.30
N GLN A 1091 -14.05 44.62 28.19
CA GLN A 1091 -14.79 43.35 28.19
C GLN A 1091 -13.87 42.16 28.52
N ARG A 1092 -13.46 42.06 29.79
CA ARG A 1092 -12.78 40.88 30.36
C ARG A 1092 -13.66 40.07 31.34
N GLU A 1093 -14.88 40.54 31.59
CA GLU A 1093 -15.83 39.93 32.54
C GLU A 1093 -17.23 39.91 31.91
N ALA A 1094 -17.46 38.97 30.97
CA ALA A 1094 -18.78 38.51 30.53
C ALA A 1094 -18.62 37.28 29.61
N ASP A 1095 -18.06 37.49 28.42
CA ASP A 1095 -18.21 36.58 27.28
C ASP A 1095 -16.88 35.90 26.88
N GLU A 1096 -16.45 34.87 27.62
CA GLU A 1096 -15.71 33.76 26.99
C GLU A 1096 -16.75 32.78 26.42
N PRO A 1097 -16.92 32.69 25.08
CA PRO A 1097 -17.71 31.59 24.51
C PRO A 1097 -16.96 30.28 24.77
N GLU A 1098 -17.64 29.30 25.37
CA GLU A 1098 -17.08 27.97 25.58
C GLU A 1098 -16.60 27.40 24.24
N LEU A 1099 -15.29 27.17 24.13
CA LEU A 1099 -14.76 26.28 23.10
C LEU A 1099 -15.38 24.90 23.33
N PRO A 1100 -15.89 24.20 22.30
CA PRO A 1100 -16.30 22.82 22.47
C PRO A 1100 -15.08 22.01 22.95
N GLU A 1101 -15.15 21.49 24.17
CA GLU A 1101 -14.06 20.72 24.76
C GLU A 1101 -13.90 19.40 24.01
N ILE A 1102 -12.95 19.36 23.07
CA ILE A 1102 -12.38 18.11 22.56
C ILE A 1102 -11.49 17.57 23.69
N ASP A 1103 -12.10 16.77 24.59
CA ASP A 1103 -11.46 16.25 25.80
C ASP A 1103 -10.41 15.15 25.50
N GLU A 1104 -9.26 15.58 24.98
CA GLU A 1104 -8.05 14.77 24.86
C GLU A 1104 -6.80 15.55 25.32
N GLY A 1105 -6.86 16.22 26.48
CA GLY A 1105 -5.72 17.05 26.92
C GLY A 1105 -5.51 17.31 28.42
N LYS A 1106 -6.52 17.22 29.29
CA LYS A 1106 -6.44 17.78 30.66
C LYS A 1106 -6.17 16.80 31.81
N GLN A 1107 -6.07 15.49 31.58
CA GLN A 1107 -5.78 14.52 32.66
C GLN A 1107 -4.28 14.33 33.00
N ALA A 1108 -3.34 14.94 32.26
CA ALA A 1108 -1.90 14.69 32.45
C ALA A 1108 -1.17 15.62 33.45
N LEU A 1109 -1.80 16.69 33.97
CA LEU A 1109 -1.08 17.80 34.63
C LEU A 1109 -1.67 18.34 35.95
N LYS A 1110 -2.46 17.55 36.69
CA LYS A 1110 -2.93 17.90 38.05
C LYS A 1110 -2.71 16.79 39.10
N LYS A 1111 -1.44 16.47 39.41
CA LYS A 1111 -1.09 15.79 40.68
C LYS A 1111 0.37 15.98 41.16
N ILE A 1112 0.86 17.24 41.15
CA ILE A 1112 2.07 17.63 41.90
C ILE A 1112 1.77 18.89 42.71
N GLU A 1113 1.16 18.72 43.89
CA GLU A 1113 1.19 19.78 44.90
C GLU A 1113 2.60 19.87 45.49
N ARG A 1114 3.20 21.07 45.45
CA ARG A 1114 4.46 21.35 46.16
C ARG A 1114 4.13 21.71 47.61
N PRO A 1115 4.60 20.98 48.64
CA PRO A 1115 4.36 21.34 50.03
C PRO A 1115 4.95 22.72 50.35
N LYS A 1116 4.14 23.62 50.93
CA LYS A 1116 4.63 24.93 51.40
C LYS A 1116 5.50 24.73 52.64
N ALA A 1117 6.73 25.26 52.61
CA ALA A 1117 7.69 25.09 53.69
C ALA A 1117 7.28 25.82 54.98
N ARG A 1118 7.19 25.09 56.10
CA ARG A 1118 7.21 25.66 57.47
C ARG A 1118 8.62 25.59 58.04
N LYS A 1119 9.14 26.71 58.56
CA LYS A 1119 10.45 26.79 59.22
C LYS A 1119 10.36 26.22 60.66
N ILE A 1120 11.21 25.25 60.99
CA ILE A 1120 11.51 24.82 62.37
C ILE A 1120 13.04 24.87 62.58
N LYS A 1121 13.51 25.05 63.82
CA LYS A 1121 14.88 25.49 64.15
C LYS A 1121 15.82 24.36 64.61
N LYS A 1122 17.07 24.40 64.11
CA LYS A 1122 18.37 24.02 64.73
C LYS A 1122 18.70 22.55 65.14
N LYS A 1123 19.94 22.15 64.76
CA LYS A 1123 20.81 21.05 65.28
C LYS A 1123 20.29 19.61 64.98
N MET A 1124 21.10 18.58 64.69
CA MET A 1124 22.53 18.33 64.98
C MET A 1124 23.36 17.76 63.79
N LYS A 1125 24.68 17.86 64.00
CA LYS A 1125 25.87 17.27 63.34
C LYS A 1125 25.76 15.87 62.70
N LEU A 1126 26.65 15.64 61.71
CA LEU A 1126 27.06 14.33 61.17
C LEU A 1126 27.77 13.44 62.20
N PHE A 1127 27.70 12.12 61.98
CA PHE A 1127 28.83 11.19 62.11
C PHE A 1127 28.72 10.09 61.03
N THR A 1128 29.84 9.50 60.62
CA THR A 1128 29.91 8.58 59.47
C THR A 1128 30.78 7.35 59.78
N ILE A 1129 30.20 6.15 59.78
CA ILE A 1129 30.82 4.82 60.02
C ILE A 1129 29.93 3.80 59.29
N SER A 1130 30.38 2.76 58.57
CA SER A 1130 31.67 2.48 57.89
C SER A 1130 31.44 1.40 56.81
N LYS A 1131 32.47 0.99 56.06
CA LYS A 1131 32.42 -0.22 55.21
C LYS A 1131 32.48 -1.51 56.05
N PRO A 1132 32.23 -2.69 55.43
CA PRO A 1132 32.97 -3.93 55.70
C PRO A 1132 34.28 -4.01 54.87
N GLU A 1133 35.25 -4.80 55.34
CA GLU A 1133 36.46 -5.19 54.59
C GLU A 1133 36.68 -6.72 54.74
N GLU A 1134 37.42 -7.33 53.82
CA GLU A 1134 38.00 -8.67 53.96
C GLU A 1134 39.52 -8.56 54.13
N GLU A 1135 40.11 -9.43 54.93
CA GLU A 1135 41.57 -9.58 55.07
C GLU A 1135 42.13 -10.46 53.92
N SER A 1136 43.42 -10.54 53.58
CA SER A 1136 44.64 -10.19 54.32
C SER A 1136 45.86 -10.03 53.38
N SER A 1137 46.86 -9.22 53.78
CA SER A 1137 48.30 -9.29 53.37
C SER A 1137 48.69 -9.00 51.89
N ASP A 1138 49.87 -8.45 51.55
CA ASP A 1138 50.98 -7.91 52.37
C ASP A 1138 51.70 -6.71 51.69
N LYS A 1139 52.37 -5.89 52.52
CA LYS A 1139 53.46 -4.88 52.36
C LYS A 1139 53.86 -4.17 51.04
N GLN A 1140 54.13 -2.87 51.23
CA GLN A 1140 55.20 -2.00 50.67
C GLN A 1140 55.09 -1.54 49.19
N GLU A 1141 54.92 -0.22 48.91
CA GLU A 1141 55.94 0.85 48.70
C GLU A 1141 56.58 0.81 47.27
N GLU A 1142 56.90 1.90 46.57
CA GLU A 1142 57.03 3.33 46.95
C GLU A 1142 56.76 4.30 45.75
N SER A 1143 56.33 5.54 46.02
CA SER A 1143 56.60 6.77 45.20
C SER A 1143 55.94 6.95 43.80
N LYS A 1144 55.94 8.13 43.12
CA LYS A 1144 55.92 9.56 43.51
C LYS A 1144 55.37 10.45 42.36
N GLN A 1145 54.41 11.33 42.70
CA GLN A 1145 54.13 12.69 42.18
C GLN A 1145 54.08 13.08 40.66
N LYS A 1146 52.93 13.69 40.29
CA LYS A 1146 52.72 15.01 39.60
C LYS A 1146 53.37 15.34 38.22
N ASN A 1147 52.52 15.66 37.23
CA ASN A 1147 52.30 16.98 36.54
C ASN A 1147 53.51 17.89 36.09
N PRO A 1148 53.39 18.83 35.09
CA PRO A 1148 52.23 19.22 34.24
C PRO A 1148 52.52 19.70 32.76
N LYS A 1149 51.46 20.16 32.05
CA LYS A 1149 51.38 21.27 31.03
C LYS A 1149 52.28 21.33 29.75
N LYS A 1150 51.59 21.24 28.59
CA LYS A 1150 51.61 22.09 27.36
C LYS A 1150 52.85 22.94 26.98
N ILE A 1151 53.25 22.93 25.68
CA ILE A 1151 53.20 24.07 24.70
C ILE A 1151 53.58 23.60 23.25
N LYS A 1152 53.40 24.44 22.22
CA LYS A 1152 53.58 24.16 20.77
C LYS A 1152 54.89 24.73 20.19
N MET A 1153 55.40 24.20 19.07
CA MET A 1153 55.77 24.99 17.85
C MET A 1153 56.09 24.13 16.60
N LYS A 1154 56.40 24.76 15.45
CA LYS A 1154 56.68 24.16 14.11
C LYS A 1154 58.16 24.29 13.72
N LEU A 1155 58.69 23.43 12.82
CA LEU A 1155 59.37 23.82 11.54
C LEU A 1155 59.62 22.60 10.60
N THR A 1156 60.58 22.66 9.64
CA THR A 1156 60.45 22.05 8.28
C THR A 1156 61.74 21.49 7.64
N LEU A 1157 61.60 20.70 6.55
CA LEU A 1157 62.54 20.41 5.40
C LEU A 1157 63.67 19.35 5.51
N LYS A 1158 63.71 18.36 4.57
CA LYS A 1158 64.69 18.26 3.43
C LYS A 1158 64.42 17.08 2.43
N LYS A 1159 65.29 16.90 1.42
CA LYS A 1159 65.21 16.01 0.21
C LYS A 1159 66.22 14.83 0.25
N GLU A 1160 66.17 13.91 -0.74
CA GLU A 1160 67.35 13.50 -1.56
C GLU A 1160 66.97 12.84 -2.93
N ASP A 1161 67.91 12.73 -3.89
CA ASP A 1161 67.72 12.38 -5.34
C ASP A 1161 68.96 11.71 -6.01
N SER A 1162 68.81 10.73 -6.94
CA SER A 1162 69.79 10.26 -7.99
C SER A 1162 69.14 9.19 -8.94
N ALA A 1163 69.12 9.24 -10.30
CA ALA A 1163 70.13 9.25 -11.40
C ALA A 1163 70.77 7.86 -11.71
N GLY A 1164 70.91 7.29 -12.94
CA GLY A 1164 70.59 7.61 -14.37
C GLY A 1164 70.38 6.28 -15.18
N GLU A 1165 70.66 6.04 -16.49
CA GLU A 1165 71.07 6.79 -17.71
C GLU A 1165 70.96 5.86 -18.99
N SER A 1166 70.97 6.42 -20.22
CA SER A 1166 71.56 5.92 -21.51
C SER A 1166 70.71 5.47 -22.74
N LYS A 1167 70.93 6.20 -23.87
CA LYS A 1167 70.93 5.83 -25.33
C LYS A 1167 69.65 5.48 -26.16
N LYS A 1168 69.36 6.34 -27.17
CA LYS A 1168 68.85 6.09 -28.57
C LYS A 1168 67.44 5.42 -28.75
N SER A 1169 66.64 5.53 -29.84
CA SER A 1169 66.60 6.34 -31.11
C SER A 1169 65.28 6.05 -31.89
N ASP A 1170 64.65 6.86 -32.77
CA ASP A 1170 64.68 8.32 -33.05
C ASP A 1170 63.41 8.85 -33.82
N GLU A 1171 63.06 8.38 -35.03
CA GLU A 1171 61.99 8.92 -35.94
C GLU A 1171 60.72 8.00 -36.06
N ASP A 1172 59.55 8.31 -36.67
CA ASP A 1172 59.05 9.36 -37.58
C ASP A 1172 57.50 9.61 -37.42
N LYS A 1173 56.91 10.56 -38.16
CA LYS A 1173 55.47 10.80 -38.45
C LYS A 1173 55.08 10.02 -39.76
N PRO A 1174 54.03 10.32 -40.58
CA PRO A 1174 52.88 11.21 -40.44
C PRO A 1174 51.48 10.65 -40.88
N LYS A 1175 50.41 11.37 -40.49
CA LYS A 1175 49.14 11.66 -41.23
C LYS A 1175 48.54 10.58 -42.17
N LYS A 1176 47.23 10.28 -42.02
CA LYS A 1176 46.14 10.72 -42.96
C LYS A 1176 44.71 10.23 -42.64
N ARG A 1177 43.74 11.16 -42.84
CA ARG A 1177 42.34 11.02 -43.35
C ARG A 1177 41.37 10.09 -42.59
N LYS A 1178 40.19 10.54 -42.12
CA LYS A 1178 39.01 11.22 -42.75
C LYS A 1178 38.12 10.30 -43.61
N ARG A 1179 36.79 10.51 -43.45
CA ARG A 1179 35.62 9.89 -44.12
C ARG A 1179 35.24 8.51 -43.53
N GLY A 1180 33.95 8.14 -43.42
CA GLY A 1180 32.74 8.95 -43.63
C GLY A 1180 31.44 8.14 -43.78
N ARG A 1181 30.32 8.71 -43.31
CA ARG A 1181 28.90 8.37 -43.60
C ARG A 1181 28.61 7.96 -45.08
N PRO A 1182 27.42 7.40 -45.41
CA PRO A 1182 26.66 6.28 -44.79
C PRO A 1182 25.97 5.39 -45.87
N ARG A 1183 25.08 4.45 -45.49
CA ARG A 1183 23.81 4.04 -46.17
C ARG A 1183 23.14 2.93 -45.33
N LYS A 1184 21.83 2.77 -45.12
CA LYS A 1184 20.55 3.00 -45.84
C LYS A 1184 20.19 1.96 -46.94
N ILE A 1185 19.17 1.14 -46.62
CA ILE A 1185 18.15 0.50 -47.48
C ILE A 1185 18.57 -0.70 -48.37
N LYS A 1186 18.06 -1.90 -47.99
CA LYS A 1186 17.08 -2.77 -48.69
C LYS A 1186 16.51 -3.74 -47.61
N LEU A 1187 15.23 -4.13 -47.46
CA LEU A 1187 14.03 -4.27 -48.31
C LEU A 1187 14.01 -5.59 -49.15
N SER A 1188 12.80 -6.17 -49.23
CA SER A 1188 12.30 -7.39 -49.92
C SER A 1188 12.70 -8.79 -49.41
N GLU A 1189 11.65 -9.62 -49.19
CA GLU A 1189 11.59 -11.09 -49.17
C GLU A 1189 12.30 -11.88 -48.05
N LYS A 1190 11.71 -12.90 -47.41
CA LYS A 1190 10.40 -13.59 -47.60
C LYS A 1190 9.57 -13.59 -46.32
#